data_AF-A0A7S2RZ76-F1
#
_entry.id   AF-A0A7S2RZ76-F1
#
_cell.length_a   1.000
_cell.length_b   1.000
_cell.length_c   1.000
_cell.angle_alpha   90.00
_cell.angle_beta   90.00
_cell.angle_gamma   90.00
#
_symmetry.space_group_name_H-M   'P 1'
#
loop_
_entity.id
_entity.type
_entity.pdbx_description
1 polymer ?
#
loop_
_entity_poly.entity_id
_entity_poly.type
_entity_poly.pdbx_seq_one_letter_code
_entity_poly.pdbx_strand_id
1 'polypeptide(L)'
;MRKRRGSAEARGVPCCDTPGMAALLEVVKQSKSEDAYSNYVFVSNGDFDQLSRFQGADADAAPTSVLVHLYWRGCSDPEGWVFTAAPQRGVRDGQIALNGIQRIECKLELETKIEVQAYRVPGDIGISRLVVTVDLNKKVADGPVLDVPYDRLKKEFDKHLMGQVFTEGQQLYVKVKKNLVVTIAGMDVGGTFDGEGRPARRGVYGQASDLDARKADGARIHISGRDDPSKKIFNKEFDFNKLGIGGLDAEFTKIFRRAFASRLYPNALVEAMGIQHVRGMLLYGPPGCGKTLIARKIGEVLNARQPKIVNGPEILDKFVGGSEQKIRELFEEAEREQETEKENSMLHIIIFDEFDAICKARGATSDNTGVHDSIVNQLLAKIDGVESLNNILIIGMTNRKDMIDEAILRPGRLEVHVEIGLPDEPGRLAILNIHTAKMREADPKRLSEEAELRLSELAERTKNYSGAELAGLVRSGQANSLHRALNTKTMEANPDDVQVIWDDFEKALEEVRPAFGVPTEDLEAFFPPEWVSFNQEYDDLLSQLRRCVEQVRDSERTSLLSVLLEGAEFTGKTSLAAKIAVESDFPFVRMISADNLIGMGDIQKCVKIRKVFQDASKSPLSVILLDDLERIIEFSPVGMRFSNMILQTLLVMLKKSPPKGSSLLVVATTSARSELETLQLTSAFNIACTVPQLDVEGVRKVLTELDLIPMAPDQLDEVLTFMKDKPIPIKQLLLVAEMARQGDVDVT
;
A
#
# COMPACT_ATOMS: atom_id res chain seq x y z
N MET A 1 25.64 -25.83 43.75
CA MET A 1 26.02 -24.50 44.28
C MET A 1 24.77 -23.74 44.69
N ARG A 2 24.75 -23.29 45.96
CA ARG A 2 23.87 -22.28 46.60
C ARG A 2 22.34 -22.38 46.49
N LYS A 3 21.77 -22.97 47.55
CA LYS A 3 20.49 -22.57 48.18
C LYS A 3 20.46 -21.05 48.45
N ARG A 4 19.35 -20.39 48.15
CA ARG A 4 18.89 -19.19 48.88
C ARG A 4 17.45 -19.40 49.33
N ARG A 5 17.30 -19.49 50.65
CA ARG A 5 16.05 -19.28 51.39
C ARG A 5 15.69 -17.79 51.26
N GLY A 6 14.44 -17.50 50.93
CA GLY A 6 13.83 -16.19 51.05
C GLY A 6 12.46 -16.36 51.69
N SER A 7 12.35 -15.86 52.92
CA SER A 7 11.14 -15.77 53.74
C SER A 7 10.03 -15.02 53.01
N ALA A 8 8.88 -15.64 52.83
CA ALA A 8 7.66 -14.94 52.47
C ALA A 8 7.13 -14.26 53.74
N GLU A 9 7.53 -13.00 53.92
CA GLU A 9 6.88 -12.07 54.83
C GLU A 9 5.42 -11.91 54.43
N ALA A 10 4.53 -12.11 55.41
CA ALA A 10 3.14 -11.71 55.34
C ALA A 10 3.07 -10.19 55.13
N ARG A 11 2.88 -9.77 53.87
CA ARG A 11 2.56 -8.38 53.55
C ARG A 11 1.10 -8.13 53.92
N GLY A 12 0.92 -7.30 54.94
CA GLY A 12 -0.37 -6.77 55.36
C GLY A 12 -1.10 -6.12 54.20
N VAL A 13 -2.41 -6.38 54.18
CA VAL A 13 -3.39 -5.66 53.36
C VAL A 13 -3.30 -4.16 53.74
N PRO A 14 -3.25 -3.23 52.78
CA PRO A 14 -3.33 -1.82 53.10
C PRO A 14 -4.76 -1.52 53.56
N CYS A 15 -4.92 -1.23 54.84
CA CYS A 15 -6.10 -0.61 55.40
C CYS A 15 -6.28 0.77 54.75
N CYS A 16 -7.27 0.92 53.87
CA CYS A 16 -7.77 2.23 53.50
C CYS A 16 -8.61 2.75 54.67
N ASP A 17 -8.01 3.67 55.43
CA ASP A 17 -8.63 4.41 56.53
C ASP A 17 -9.83 5.25 56.04
N THR A 18 -11.05 4.73 56.20
CA THR A 18 -12.25 5.55 56.46
C THR A 18 -13.18 4.79 57.42
N PRO A 19 -13.63 5.40 58.53
CA PRO A 19 -14.46 4.71 59.52
C PRO A 19 -15.92 4.67 59.06
N GLY A 20 -16.25 3.70 58.19
CA GLY A 20 -17.64 3.35 57.86
C GLY A 20 -18.11 2.21 58.76
N MET A 21 -19.28 2.35 59.40
CA MET A 21 -19.84 1.30 60.26
C MET A 21 -20.18 0.07 59.41
N ALA A 22 -19.46 -1.04 59.60
CA ALA A 22 -19.75 -2.31 58.93
C ALA A 22 -20.95 -3.00 59.60
N ALA A 23 -22.05 -3.15 58.85
CA ALA A 23 -23.21 -3.91 59.29
C ALA A 23 -23.01 -5.39 58.92
N LEU A 24 -23.23 -6.30 59.87
CA LEU A 24 -23.03 -7.73 59.67
C LEU A 24 -24.39 -8.37 59.34
N LEU A 25 -24.62 -8.66 58.06
CA LEU A 25 -25.90 -9.08 57.51
C LEU A 25 -25.87 -10.54 57.03
N GLU A 26 -26.98 -11.25 57.19
CA GLU A 26 -27.13 -12.64 56.77
C GLU A 26 -27.73 -12.76 55.36
N VAL A 27 -27.10 -13.55 54.49
CA VAL A 27 -27.50 -13.70 53.08
C VAL A 27 -28.77 -14.55 52.97
N VAL A 28 -29.84 -13.95 52.45
CA VAL A 28 -31.11 -14.62 52.16
C VAL A 28 -31.41 -14.63 50.66
N LYS A 29 -32.35 -15.50 50.27
CA LYS A 29 -32.82 -15.55 48.89
C LYS A 29 -33.83 -14.43 48.63
N GLN A 30 -33.65 -13.74 47.51
CA GLN A 30 -34.61 -12.76 47.01
C GLN A 30 -36.00 -13.39 46.81
N SER A 31 -37.03 -12.70 47.31
CA SER A 31 -38.41 -13.20 47.40
C SER A 31 -39.21 -13.09 46.10
N LYS A 32 -38.99 -12.01 45.33
CA LYS A 32 -39.67 -11.75 44.04
C LYS A 32 -38.74 -12.02 42.87
N SER A 33 -39.27 -12.69 41.84
CA SER A 33 -38.53 -13.01 40.61
C SER A 33 -38.37 -11.82 39.65
N GLU A 34 -39.25 -10.81 39.71
CA GLU A 34 -39.14 -9.60 38.89
C GLU A 34 -38.03 -8.67 39.36
N ASP A 35 -37.77 -8.65 40.67
CA ASP A 35 -36.71 -7.83 41.27
C ASP A 35 -35.30 -8.32 40.86
N ALA A 36 -35.18 -9.51 40.29
CA ALA A 36 -33.93 -10.09 39.81
C ALA A 36 -33.33 -9.36 38.58
N TYR A 37 -34.15 -8.64 37.80
CA TYR A 37 -33.70 -7.88 36.61
C TYR A 37 -33.19 -6.49 36.94
N SER A 38 -33.39 -6.04 38.18
CA SER A 38 -33.02 -4.69 38.62
C SER A 38 -31.56 -4.57 39.08
N ASN A 39 -30.87 -5.71 39.27
CA ASN A 39 -29.53 -5.79 39.87
C ASN A 39 -29.40 -5.13 41.26
N TYR A 40 -30.52 -4.80 41.93
CA TYR A 40 -30.50 -4.32 43.31
C TYR A 40 -30.31 -5.46 44.31
N VAL A 41 -29.69 -5.12 45.43
CA VAL A 41 -29.63 -5.95 46.63
C VAL A 41 -30.63 -5.39 47.64
N PHE A 42 -31.41 -6.25 48.29
CA PHE A 42 -32.50 -5.75 49.16
C PHE A 42 -32.17 -5.92 50.64
N VAL A 43 -32.39 -4.87 51.41
CA VAL A 43 -32.19 -4.82 52.87
C VAL A 43 -33.49 -4.42 53.56
N SER A 44 -33.56 -4.57 54.89
CA SER A 44 -34.70 -4.07 55.65
C SER A 44 -34.74 -2.53 55.66
N ASN A 45 -35.90 -1.95 55.99
CA ASN A 45 -36.02 -0.50 56.13
C ASN A 45 -35.10 0.05 57.24
N GLY A 46 -34.94 -0.69 58.34
CA GLY A 46 -34.09 -0.29 59.47
C GLY A 46 -32.61 -0.27 59.11
N ASP A 47 -32.14 -1.29 58.39
CA ASP A 47 -30.74 -1.37 57.94
C ASP A 47 -30.45 -0.36 56.81
N PHE A 48 -31.43 -0.10 55.94
CA PHE A 48 -31.33 0.92 54.89
C PHE A 48 -31.19 2.34 55.47
N ASP A 49 -31.98 2.67 56.50
CA ASP A 49 -31.89 3.97 57.18
C ASP A 49 -30.55 4.16 57.89
N GLN A 50 -29.92 3.08 58.37
CA GLN A 50 -28.57 3.13 58.93
C GLN A 50 -27.54 3.39 57.83
N LEU A 51 -27.57 2.62 56.74
CA LEU A 51 -26.60 2.74 55.64
C LEU A 51 -26.69 4.08 54.92
N SER A 52 -27.90 4.63 54.73
CA SER A 52 -28.13 5.92 54.07
C SER A 52 -27.58 7.11 54.86
N ARG A 53 -27.69 7.09 56.20
CA ARG A 53 -27.13 8.15 57.07
C ARG A 53 -25.61 8.27 56.96
N PHE A 54 -24.90 7.17 56.75
CA PHE A 54 -23.44 7.18 56.61
C PHE A 54 -22.97 7.63 55.21
N GLN A 55 -23.77 7.40 54.17
CA GLN A 55 -23.42 7.84 52.82
C GLN A 55 -23.50 9.37 52.66
N GLY A 56 -24.20 10.07 53.57
CA GLY A 56 -24.29 11.53 53.61
C GLY A 56 -25.30 12.09 52.61
N ALA A 57 -26.53 11.58 52.63
CA ALA A 57 -27.62 12.15 51.85
C ALA A 57 -28.04 13.51 52.45
N ASP A 58 -28.08 14.56 51.62
CA ASP A 58 -28.67 15.85 51.95
C ASP A 58 -30.12 15.67 52.44
N ALA A 59 -30.50 16.42 53.48
CA ALA A 59 -31.72 16.23 54.27
C ALA A 59 -33.05 16.49 53.54
N ASP A 60 -33.05 16.82 52.24
CA ASP A 60 -34.24 17.26 51.49
C ASP A 60 -34.79 16.24 50.46
N ALA A 61 -34.15 15.07 50.27
CA ALA A 61 -34.70 13.99 49.45
C ALA A 61 -34.41 12.62 50.08
N ALA A 62 -35.44 11.85 50.40
CA ALA A 62 -35.26 10.48 50.89
C ALA A 62 -34.56 9.65 49.80
N PRO A 63 -33.32 9.15 50.03
CA PRO A 63 -32.60 8.40 49.01
C PRO A 63 -33.36 7.10 48.70
N THR A 64 -33.67 6.88 47.42
CA THR A 64 -34.36 5.67 46.96
C THR A 64 -33.45 4.44 46.90
N SER A 65 -32.14 4.65 46.90
CA SER A 65 -31.11 3.61 46.85
C SER A 65 -29.80 4.10 47.48
N VAL A 66 -28.98 3.16 47.96
CA VAL A 66 -27.68 3.40 48.62
C VAL A 66 -26.64 2.48 48.00
N LEU A 67 -25.40 2.93 47.81
CA LEU A 67 -24.34 2.04 47.33
C LEU A 67 -23.73 1.30 48.50
N VAL A 68 -23.64 -0.03 48.38
CA VAL A 68 -23.09 -0.90 49.41
C VAL A 68 -21.92 -1.69 48.86
N HIS A 69 -20.91 -1.83 49.70
CA HIS A 69 -19.74 -2.64 49.47
C HIS A 69 -19.85 -3.91 50.32
N LEU A 70 -19.72 -5.09 49.68
CA LEU A 70 -19.82 -6.39 50.32
C LEU A 70 -18.43 -7.01 50.54
N TYR A 71 -18.11 -7.29 51.81
CA TYR A 71 -16.88 -7.96 52.26
C TYR A 71 -17.19 -9.26 53.01
N TRP A 72 -16.41 -10.32 52.79
CA TRP A 72 -16.47 -11.56 53.59
C TRP A 72 -15.15 -12.35 53.53
N ARG A 73 -14.95 -13.25 54.49
CA ARG A 73 -13.79 -14.15 54.52
C ARG A 73 -13.90 -15.19 53.40
N GLY A 74 -13.02 -15.11 52.41
CA GLY A 74 -13.00 -15.99 51.22
C GLY A 74 -13.36 -15.30 49.90
N CYS A 75 -13.45 -13.96 49.87
CA CYS A 75 -13.68 -13.21 48.64
C CYS A 75 -12.59 -13.49 47.59
N SER A 76 -13.02 -13.75 46.34
CA SER A 76 -12.10 -14.01 45.23
C SER A 76 -11.44 -12.76 44.66
N ASP A 77 -11.99 -11.57 44.95
CA ASP A 77 -11.44 -10.28 44.54
C ASP A 77 -10.96 -9.51 45.79
N PRO A 78 -9.68 -9.09 45.87
CA PRO A 78 -9.15 -8.39 47.04
C PRO A 78 -9.84 -7.05 47.34
N GLU A 79 -10.58 -6.47 46.38
CA GLU A 79 -11.30 -5.20 46.55
C GLU A 79 -12.81 -5.35 46.82
N GLY A 80 -13.35 -6.57 46.85
CA GLY A 80 -14.78 -6.89 47.04
C GLY A 80 -15.75 -6.34 45.98
N TRP A 81 -17.06 -6.59 46.15
CA TRP A 81 -18.08 -6.24 45.16
C TRP A 81 -18.96 -5.06 45.63
N VAL A 82 -19.25 -4.14 44.71
CA VAL A 82 -20.16 -3.00 44.97
C VAL A 82 -21.49 -3.27 44.29
N PHE A 83 -22.57 -3.15 45.06
CA PHE A 83 -23.93 -3.23 44.55
C PHE A 83 -24.75 -2.04 45.00
N THR A 84 -25.89 -1.85 44.35
CA THR A 84 -26.86 -0.85 44.79
C THR A 84 -27.90 -1.52 45.69
N ALA A 85 -28.09 -1.01 46.91
CA ALA A 85 -29.04 -1.49 47.88
C ALA A 85 -30.35 -0.70 47.87
N ALA A 86 -31.48 -1.38 48.05
CA ALA A 86 -32.81 -0.79 48.15
C ALA A 86 -33.64 -1.44 49.28
N PRO A 87 -34.56 -0.72 49.93
CA PRO A 87 -35.36 -1.26 51.02
C PRO A 87 -36.50 -2.17 50.51
N GLN A 88 -36.73 -3.33 51.16
CA GLN A 88 -37.84 -4.23 50.84
C GLN A 88 -38.56 -4.76 52.08
N ARG A 89 -39.90 -4.66 52.10
CA ARG A 89 -40.76 -5.12 53.23
C ARG A 89 -40.69 -6.63 53.55
N GLY A 90 -40.08 -7.44 52.68
CA GLY A 90 -39.96 -8.89 52.84
C GLY A 90 -38.66 -9.35 53.53
N VAL A 91 -37.73 -8.44 53.78
CA VAL A 91 -36.42 -8.72 54.39
C VAL A 91 -36.45 -8.28 55.85
N ARG A 92 -36.03 -9.16 56.76
CA ARG A 92 -35.96 -8.86 58.20
C ARG A 92 -34.70 -8.06 58.51
N ASP A 93 -34.71 -7.29 59.60
CA ASP A 93 -33.51 -6.60 60.09
C ASP A 93 -32.37 -7.62 60.34
N GLY A 94 -31.17 -7.27 59.90
CA GLY A 94 -30.00 -8.14 59.91
C GLY A 94 -29.88 -9.10 58.72
N GLN A 95 -30.73 -8.97 57.69
CA GLN A 95 -30.70 -9.82 56.49
C GLN A 95 -30.48 -9.02 55.21
N ILE A 96 -29.82 -9.64 54.23
CA ILE A 96 -29.57 -9.07 52.90
C ILE A 96 -29.96 -10.07 51.81
N ALA A 97 -30.87 -9.67 50.94
CA ALA A 97 -31.41 -10.52 49.88
C ALA A 97 -30.64 -10.32 48.57
N LEU A 98 -29.94 -11.39 48.14
CA LEU A 98 -29.16 -11.43 46.90
C LEU A 98 -29.84 -12.29 45.83
N ASN A 99 -29.66 -11.90 44.57
CA ASN A 99 -30.08 -12.68 43.41
C ASN A 99 -29.17 -13.91 43.18
N GLY A 100 -29.66 -14.90 42.44
CA GLY A 100 -28.92 -16.12 42.11
C GLY A 100 -27.59 -15.87 41.38
N ILE A 101 -27.53 -14.93 40.42
CA ILE A 101 -26.25 -14.59 39.75
C ILE A 101 -25.31 -13.89 40.73
N GLN A 102 -25.78 -12.88 41.46
CA GLN A 102 -24.97 -12.14 42.45
C GLN A 102 -24.34 -13.09 43.48
N ARG A 103 -25.06 -14.12 43.92
CA ARG A 103 -24.51 -15.15 44.81
C ARG A 103 -23.48 -16.05 44.15
N ILE A 104 -23.68 -16.44 42.89
CA ILE A 104 -22.70 -17.27 42.14
C ILE A 104 -21.42 -16.47 41.91
N GLU A 105 -21.55 -15.19 41.54
CA GLU A 105 -20.46 -14.25 41.31
C GLU A 105 -19.67 -13.98 42.59
N CYS A 106 -20.37 -13.72 43.70
CA CYS A 106 -19.77 -13.56 45.02
C CYS A 106 -19.43 -14.90 45.69
N LYS A 107 -19.69 -16.07 45.08
CA LYS A 107 -19.52 -17.40 45.71
C LYS A 107 -20.09 -17.48 47.15
N LEU A 108 -21.26 -16.90 47.37
CA LEU A 108 -21.93 -16.84 48.67
C LEU A 108 -22.98 -17.94 48.80
N GLU A 109 -22.96 -18.65 49.92
CA GLU A 109 -24.01 -19.59 50.32
C GLU A 109 -25.12 -18.86 51.10
N LEU A 110 -26.32 -19.46 51.13
CA LEU A 110 -27.40 -18.95 51.97
C LEU A 110 -27.02 -19.04 53.45
N GLU A 111 -27.56 -18.13 54.27
CA GLU A 111 -27.32 -18.06 55.72
C GLU A 111 -25.86 -17.72 56.11
N THR A 112 -25.04 -17.35 55.12
CA THR A 112 -23.69 -16.83 55.37
C THR A 112 -23.78 -15.39 55.84
N LYS A 113 -22.99 -15.04 56.87
CA LYS A 113 -22.87 -13.67 57.36
C LYS A 113 -21.79 -12.91 56.60
N ILE A 114 -22.15 -11.75 56.07
CA ILE A 114 -21.27 -10.86 55.31
C ILE A 114 -21.21 -9.47 55.95
N GLU A 115 -20.08 -8.79 55.80
CA GLU A 115 -19.90 -7.41 56.22
C GLU A 115 -20.31 -6.48 55.09
N VAL A 116 -21.20 -5.55 55.39
CA VAL A 116 -21.74 -4.59 54.43
C VAL A 116 -21.39 -3.19 54.88
N GLN A 117 -20.71 -2.44 54.00
CA GLN A 117 -20.28 -1.07 54.26
C GLN A 117 -20.92 -0.11 53.25
N ALA A 118 -21.23 1.11 53.65
CA ALA A 118 -21.68 2.13 52.71
C ALA A 118 -20.51 2.56 51.80
N TYR A 119 -20.69 2.51 50.48
CA TYR A 119 -19.67 2.88 49.50
C TYR A 119 -19.87 4.32 49.03
N ARG A 120 -18.83 5.15 49.10
CA ARG A 120 -18.82 6.48 48.46
C ARG A 120 -18.05 6.40 47.14
N VAL A 121 -18.64 6.94 46.08
CA VAL A 121 -18.02 6.97 44.76
C VAL A 121 -16.82 7.93 44.79
N PRO A 122 -15.58 7.45 44.51
CA PRO A 122 -14.42 8.31 44.48
C PRO A 122 -14.35 9.14 43.19
N GLY A 123 -14.84 10.39 43.20
CA GLY A 123 -14.67 11.32 42.07
C GLY A 123 -15.53 11.01 40.82
N ASP A 124 -15.17 11.61 39.69
CA ASP A 124 -15.94 11.63 38.43
C ASP A 124 -15.78 10.31 37.64
N ILE A 125 -16.33 9.21 38.16
CA ILE A 125 -16.21 7.86 37.56
C ILE A 125 -17.38 7.58 36.59
N GLY A 126 -17.66 8.52 35.69
CA GLY A 126 -18.71 8.37 34.69
C GLY A 126 -18.28 7.39 33.59
N ILE A 127 -19.08 6.35 33.32
CA ILE A 127 -18.82 5.46 32.18
C ILE A 127 -19.14 6.21 30.88
N SER A 128 -18.16 6.34 30.00
CA SER A 128 -18.36 6.87 28.65
C SER A 128 -18.83 5.79 27.68
N ARG A 129 -18.24 4.58 27.79
CA ARG A 129 -18.60 3.42 26.98
C ARG A 129 -18.60 2.16 27.84
N LEU A 130 -19.69 1.41 27.81
CA LEU A 130 -19.85 0.14 28.52
C LEU A 130 -19.87 -1.01 27.50
N VAL A 131 -18.87 -1.90 27.53
CA VAL A 131 -18.82 -3.09 26.67
C VAL A 131 -19.42 -4.28 27.40
N VAL A 132 -20.47 -4.86 26.83
CA VAL A 132 -21.18 -6.00 27.43
C VAL A 132 -21.24 -7.18 26.48
N THR A 133 -21.13 -8.39 27.00
CA THR A 133 -21.36 -9.64 26.25
C THR A 133 -22.69 -10.26 26.66
N VAL A 134 -23.52 -10.60 25.67
CA VAL A 134 -24.87 -11.11 25.87
C VAL A 134 -24.90 -12.61 25.55
N ASP A 135 -25.45 -13.40 26.48
CA ASP A 135 -25.63 -14.85 26.35
C ASP A 135 -27.06 -15.28 26.77
N LEU A 136 -27.46 -16.49 26.35
CA LEU A 136 -28.70 -17.14 26.77
C LEU A 136 -28.45 -17.88 28.09
N ASN A 137 -29.44 -17.87 28.98
CA ASN A 137 -29.35 -18.68 30.20
C ASN A 137 -29.21 -20.18 29.83
N LYS A 138 -28.19 -20.86 30.38
CA LYS A 138 -27.80 -22.25 30.07
C LYS A 138 -28.93 -23.28 30.18
N LYS A 139 -30.00 -22.98 30.94
CA LYS A 139 -31.20 -23.84 31.03
C LYS A 139 -32.14 -23.77 29.81
N VAL A 140 -31.91 -22.84 28.88
CA VAL A 140 -32.74 -22.58 27.68
C VAL A 140 -31.89 -22.66 26.39
N ALA A 141 -30.69 -23.25 26.47
CA ALA A 141 -29.72 -23.29 25.38
C ALA A 141 -30.14 -24.18 24.18
N ASP A 142 -31.15 -25.04 24.35
CA ASP A 142 -31.76 -25.81 23.26
C ASP A 142 -32.92 -25.02 22.62
N GLY A 143 -32.61 -24.33 21.53
CA GLY A 143 -33.58 -23.62 20.71
C GLY A 143 -32.96 -22.93 19.48
N PRO A 144 -33.81 -22.39 18.57
CA PRO A 144 -33.37 -21.61 17.42
C PRO A 144 -32.68 -20.30 17.85
N VAL A 145 -31.84 -19.75 16.96
CA VAL A 145 -31.12 -18.49 17.17
C VAL A 145 -32.11 -17.37 17.53
N LEU A 146 -31.91 -16.72 18.67
CA LEU A 146 -32.79 -15.67 19.15
C LEU A 146 -32.33 -14.30 18.63
N ASP A 147 -33.23 -13.57 17.96
CA ASP A 147 -32.98 -12.20 17.53
C ASP A 147 -33.41 -11.18 18.60
N VAL A 148 -32.43 -10.42 19.10
CA VAL A 148 -32.51 -9.45 20.19
C VAL A 148 -32.26 -8.05 19.62
N PRO A 149 -33.30 -7.19 19.51
CA PRO A 149 -33.12 -5.82 19.01
C PRO A 149 -32.28 -4.97 19.96
N TYR A 150 -31.23 -4.32 19.45
CA TYR A 150 -30.34 -3.44 20.21
C TYR A 150 -31.09 -2.28 20.88
N ASP A 151 -32.04 -1.64 20.17
CA ASP A 151 -32.85 -0.55 20.73
C ASP A 151 -33.66 -0.96 21.97
N ARG A 152 -34.15 -2.21 21.99
CA ARG A 152 -34.89 -2.72 23.15
C ARG A 152 -33.95 -3.05 24.29
N LEU A 153 -32.78 -3.61 23.99
CA LEU A 153 -31.75 -3.86 24.99
C LEU A 153 -31.30 -2.56 25.65
N LYS A 154 -30.96 -1.53 24.85
CA LYS A 154 -30.55 -0.21 25.35
C LYS A 154 -31.64 0.45 26.21
N LYS A 155 -32.90 0.41 25.77
CA LYS A 155 -34.03 0.92 26.56
C LYS A 155 -34.20 0.22 27.91
N GLU A 156 -34.01 -1.09 27.98
CA GLU A 156 -34.09 -1.83 29.24
C GLU A 156 -32.91 -1.50 30.16
N PHE A 157 -31.70 -1.32 29.60
CA PHE A 157 -30.52 -0.83 30.34
C PHE A 157 -30.77 0.57 30.92
N ASP A 158 -31.22 1.51 30.10
CA ASP A 158 -31.46 2.89 30.53
C ASP A 158 -32.60 3.00 31.54
N LYS A 159 -33.58 2.08 31.50
CA LYS A 159 -34.72 2.08 32.43
C LYS A 159 -34.38 1.46 33.79
N HIS A 160 -33.63 0.36 33.81
CA HIS A 160 -33.45 -0.45 35.03
C HIS A 160 -32.08 -0.28 35.70
N LEU A 161 -31.07 0.14 34.96
CA LEU A 161 -29.66 0.12 35.40
C LEU A 161 -29.03 1.51 35.49
N MET A 162 -29.81 2.56 35.26
CA MET A 162 -29.35 3.94 35.35
C MET A 162 -28.95 4.32 36.77
N GLY A 163 -27.77 4.95 36.91
CA GLY A 163 -27.22 5.39 38.20
C GLY A 163 -26.58 4.28 39.04
N GLN A 164 -26.49 3.05 38.52
CA GLN A 164 -25.82 1.95 39.20
C GLN A 164 -24.31 1.94 38.92
N VAL A 165 -23.55 1.40 39.88
CA VAL A 165 -22.12 1.13 39.74
C VAL A 165 -21.92 -0.28 39.20
N PHE A 166 -21.08 -0.40 38.18
CA PHE A 166 -20.68 -1.66 37.58
C PHE A 166 -19.21 -1.95 37.79
N THR A 167 -18.88 -3.22 37.96
CA THR A 167 -17.50 -3.73 38.01
C THR A 167 -17.22 -4.58 36.76
N GLU A 168 -16.00 -4.50 36.23
CA GLU A 168 -15.57 -5.39 35.14
C GLU A 168 -15.71 -6.86 35.55
N GLY A 169 -16.32 -7.69 34.68
CA GLY A 169 -16.61 -9.10 34.95
C GLY A 169 -17.96 -9.38 35.61
N GLN A 170 -18.70 -8.35 36.02
CA GLN A 170 -20.00 -8.52 36.68
C GLN A 170 -21.05 -9.12 35.75
N GLN A 171 -21.91 -10.00 36.29
CA GLN A 171 -22.98 -10.66 35.55
C GLN A 171 -24.36 -10.19 36.03
N LEU A 172 -25.29 -10.00 35.09
CA LEU A 172 -26.65 -9.55 35.40
C LEU A 172 -27.69 -10.15 34.46
N TYR A 173 -28.94 -10.21 34.93
CA TYR A 173 -30.07 -10.67 34.11
C TYR A 173 -30.76 -9.50 33.45
N VAL A 174 -30.98 -9.60 32.14
CA VAL A 174 -31.81 -8.65 31.38
C VAL A 174 -32.91 -9.43 30.65
N LYS A 175 -34.14 -8.93 30.74
CA LYS A 175 -35.30 -9.57 30.10
C LYS A 175 -35.61 -8.88 28.79
N VAL A 176 -35.15 -9.45 27.67
CA VAL A 176 -35.53 -9.01 26.33
C VAL A 176 -36.10 -10.20 25.56
N LYS A 177 -37.44 -10.29 25.48
CA LYS A 177 -38.22 -11.46 25.02
C LYS A 177 -38.03 -12.73 25.87
N LYS A 178 -36.78 -13.15 26.10
CA LYS A 178 -36.33 -14.25 26.98
C LYS A 178 -35.35 -13.71 28.04
N ASN A 179 -34.97 -14.57 28.99
CA ASN A 179 -34.00 -14.24 30.03
C ASN A 179 -32.58 -14.32 29.44
N LEU A 180 -31.94 -13.16 29.30
CA LEU A 180 -30.56 -13.03 28.86
C LEU A 180 -29.65 -12.85 30.06
N VAL A 181 -28.45 -13.43 29.97
CA VAL A 181 -27.35 -13.19 30.90
C VAL A 181 -26.41 -12.23 30.21
N VAL A 182 -26.16 -11.08 30.83
CA VAL A 182 -25.24 -10.08 30.31
C VAL A 182 -24.03 -10.02 31.23
N THR A 183 -22.84 -10.10 30.65
CA THR A 183 -21.57 -9.98 31.37
C THR A 183 -20.88 -8.68 30.96
N ILE A 184 -20.33 -7.96 31.92
CA ILE A 184 -19.60 -6.73 31.66
C ILE A 184 -18.17 -7.10 31.25
N ALA A 185 -17.84 -6.89 29.97
CA ALA A 185 -16.57 -7.30 29.40
C ALA A 185 -15.49 -6.21 29.47
N GLY A 186 -15.91 -4.94 29.59
CA GLY A 186 -14.99 -3.80 29.73
C GLY A 186 -15.74 -2.48 29.83
N MET A 187 -15.08 -1.44 30.33
CA MET A 187 -15.66 -0.11 30.49
C MET A 187 -14.60 0.98 30.28
N ASP A 188 -14.96 2.02 29.52
CA ASP A 188 -14.16 3.24 29.38
C ASP A 188 -14.71 4.31 30.33
N VAL A 189 -14.00 4.60 31.40
CA VAL A 189 -14.36 5.64 32.37
C VAL A 189 -13.73 6.96 31.96
N GLY A 190 -14.53 8.03 31.91
CA GLY A 190 -14.06 9.36 31.56
C GLY A 190 -13.44 10.06 32.77
N GLY A 191 -12.12 10.23 32.77
CA GLY A 191 -11.41 11.01 33.79
C GLY A 191 -10.85 10.16 34.93
N THR A 192 -9.53 10.27 35.11
CA THR A 192 -8.67 9.71 36.18
C THR A 192 -8.42 8.19 36.18
N PHE A 193 -7.13 7.87 36.02
CA PHE A 193 -6.50 6.67 36.56
C PHE A 193 -6.63 6.71 38.09
N ASP A 194 -6.72 5.55 38.73
CA ASP A 194 -6.57 5.45 40.20
C ASP A 194 -5.29 6.20 40.62
N GLY A 195 -5.18 6.66 41.87
CA GLY A 195 -3.98 7.35 42.40
C GLY A 195 -2.64 6.58 42.27
N GLU A 196 -2.66 5.39 41.66
CA GLU A 196 -1.53 4.52 41.32
C GLU A 196 -1.38 4.24 39.79
N GLY A 197 -2.09 4.96 38.91
CA GLY A 197 -1.92 4.86 37.44
C GLY A 197 -2.59 3.64 36.78
N ARG A 198 -3.56 2.99 37.44
CA ARG A 198 -4.32 1.84 36.89
C ARG A 198 -5.66 2.30 36.31
N PRO A 199 -6.19 1.64 35.25
CA PRO A 199 -7.51 1.93 34.72
C PRO A 199 -8.58 1.58 35.75
N ALA A 200 -9.52 2.50 35.99
CA ALA A 200 -10.61 2.32 36.94
C ALA A 200 -11.44 1.06 36.57
N ARG A 201 -11.48 0.08 37.47
CA ARG A 201 -12.23 -1.19 37.30
C ARG A 201 -13.73 -1.07 37.56
N ARG A 202 -14.18 0.11 38.02
CA ARG A 202 -15.56 0.41 38.41
C ARG A 202 -16.02 1.68 37.73
N GLY A 203 -17.31 1.77 37.43
CA GLY A 203 -17.89 2.97 36.84
C GLY A 203 -19.38 3.12 37.09
N VAL A 204 -19.87 4.37 37.06
CA VAL A 204 -21.30 4.70 37.16
C VAL A 204 -21.91 4.78 35.77
N TYR A 205 -22.98 4.03 35.52
CA TYR A 205 -23.74 4.11 34.27
C TYR A 205 -24.69 5.32 34.28
N GLY A 206 -24.49 6.26 33.37
CA GLY A 206 -25.24 7.52 33.29
C GLY A 206 -25.91 7.74 31.93
N GLN A 207 -26.63 8.86 31.77
CA GLN A 207 -27.34 9.16 30.50
C GLN A 207 -26.40 9.38 29.31
N ALA A 208 -25.14 9.78 29.58
CA ALA A 208 -24.13 10.01 28.55
C ALA A 208 -23.34 8.74 28.17
N SER A 209 -23.62 7.60 28.82
CA SER A 209 -22.93 6.34 28.58
C SER A 209 -23.43 5.67 27.30
N ASP A 210 -22.52 5.25 26.41
CA ASP A 210 -22.85 4.43 25.24
C ASP A 210 -22.70 2.93 25.55
N LEU A 211 -23.62 2.11 25.05
CA LEU A 211 -23.67 0.66 25.33
C LEU A 211 -23.15 -0.14 24.14
N ASP A 212 -21.98 -0.76 24.23
CA ASP A 212 -21.47 -1.66 23.19
C ASP A 212 -21.83 -3.12 23.51
N ALA A 213 -22.98 -3.57 23.01
CA ALA A 213 -23.43 -4.95 23.19
C ALA A 213 -22.81 -5.89 22.14
N ARG A 214 -22.09 -6.90 22.63
CA ARG A 214 -21.46 -7.97 21.85
C ARG A 214 -22.12 -9.31 22.19
N LYS A 215 -21.99 -10.26 21.28
CA LYS A 215 -22.38 -11.64 21.50
C LYS A 215 -21.29 -12.36 22.28
N ALA A 216 -21.65 -13.24 23.22
CA ALA A 216 -20.67 -14.13 23.87
C ALA A 216 -20.20 -15.25 22.92
N ASP A 217 -18.94 -15.67 23.03
CA ASP A 217 -18.36 -16.71 22.18
C ASP A 217 -19.16 -18.02 22.26
N GLY A 218 -19.69 -18.47 21.13
CA GLY A 218 -20.53 -19.67 21.02
C GLY A 218 -22.02 -19.49 21.37
N ALA A 219 -22.48 -18.30 21.74
CA ALA A 219 -23.90 -18.05 22.01
C ALA A 219 -24.78 -18.19 20.76
N ARG A 220 -26.05 -18.57 20.91
CA ARG A 220 -27.03 -18.63 19.79
C ARG A 220 -27.94 -17.40 19.76
N ILE A 221 -27.35 -16.21 19.78
CA ILE A 221 -28.06 -14.92 19.74
C ILE A 221 -27.61 -14.10 18.53
N HIS A 222 -28.57 -13.39 17.91
CA HIS A 222 -28.34 -12.34 16.93
C HIS A 222 -28.77 -10.98 17.53
N ILE A 223 -27.95 -9.95 17.41
CA ILE A 223 -28.27 -8.59 17.88
C ILE A 223 -28.59 -7.73 16.65
N SER A 224 -29.88 -7.45 16.42
CA SER A 224 -30.35 -6.66 15.28
C SER A 224 -30.37 -5.15 15.57
N GLY A 225 -30.08 -4.33 14.55
CA GLY A 225 -30.18 -2.87 14.64
C GLY A 225 -28.96 -2.16 15.22
N ARG A 226 -27.79 -2.80 15.21
CA ARG A 226 -26.52 -2.13 15.55
C ARG A 226 -26.26 -1.04 14.50
N ASP A 227 -25.96 0.18 14.95
CA ASP A 227 -25.25 1.12 14.08
C ASP A 227 -23.88 0.52 13.80
N ASP A 228 -23.78 -0.06 12.61
CA ASP A 228 -22.59 -0.71 12.12
C ASP A 228 -21.42 0.29 12.20
N PRO A 229 -20.26 -0.05 12.81
CA PRO A 229 -19.13 0.87 12.97
C PRO A 229 -18.63 1.43 11.62
N SER A 230 -18.99 0.78 10.51
CA SER A 230 -18.87 1.26 9.13
C SER A 230 -19.54 2.62 8.89
N LYS A 231 -20.62 2.98 9.60
CA LYS A 231 -21.25 4.32 9.54
C LYS A 231 -20.36 5.43 10.09
N LYS A 232 -19.46 5.16 11.04
CA LYS A 232 -18.54 6.17 11.60
C LYS A 232 -17.31 6.43 10.70
N ILE A 233 -17.06 5.59 9.71
CA ILE A 233 -15.95 5.76 8.74
C ILE A 233 -16.22 6.95 7.80
N PHE A 234 -17.50 7.32 7.60
CA PHE A 234 -17.89 8.32 6.60
C PHE A 234 -17.87 9.80 7.05
N ASN A 235 -17.58 10.10 8.31
CA ASN A 235 -17.64 11.48 8.81
C ASN A 235 -16.31 12.24 8.82
N LYS A 236 -15.27 11.75 8.14
CA LYS A 236 -14.06 12.53 7.88
C LYS A 236 -13.63 12.35 6.43
N GLU A 237 -13.47 13.46 5.73
CA GLU A 237 -12.71 13.53 4.48
C GLU A 237 -11.40 12.75 4.66
N PHE A 238 -11.25 11.69 3.88
CA PHE A 238 -10.12 10.78 3.99
C PHE A 238 -8.89 11.47 3.38
N ASP A 239 -8.04 12.07 4.22
CA ASP A 239 -6.78 12.66 3.77
C ASP A 239 -5.79 11.57 3.36
N PHE A 240 -5.59 11.40 2.05
CA PHE A 240 -4.67 10.40 1.48
C PHE A 240 -3.22 10.60 1.91
N ASN A 241 -2.80 11.85 2.12
CA ASN A 241 -1.47 12.17 2.66
C ASN A 241 -1.24 11.58 4.06
N LYS A 242 -2.28 11.47 4.90
CA LYS A 242 -2.18 10.87 6.24
C LYS A 242 -1.99 9.35 6.18
N LEU A 243 -2.34 8.71 5.07
CA LEU A 243 -2.10 7.27 4.85
C LEU A 243 -0.69 6.96 4.34
N GLY A 244 0.11 8.00 4.04
CA GLY A 244 1.46 7.85 3.51
C GLY A 244 1.49 7.34 2.07
N ILE A 245 0.43 7.59 1.29
CA ILE A 245 0.37 7.33 -0.16
C ILE A 245 0.42 8.70 -0.85
N GLY A 246 1.42 8.91 -1.71
CA GLY A 246 1.57 10.14 -2.49
C GLY A 246 1.37 9.88 -3.98
N GLY A 247 0.68 10.78 -4.67
CA GLY A 247 0.63 10.82 -6.14
C GLY A 247 -0.24 9.76 -6.81
N LEU A 248 -1.11 9.06 -6.08
CA LEU A 248 -1.96 7.97 -6.60
C LEU A 248 -3.46 8.19 -6.27
N ASP A 249 -3.86 9.45 -6.10
CA ASP A 249 -5.20 9.82 -5.62
C ASP A 249 -6.29 9.45 -6.63
N ALA A 250 -6.00 9.58 -7.93
CA ALA A 250 -6.94 9.25 -9.00
C ALA A 250 -7.17 7.73 -9.09
N GLU A 251 -6.10 6.94 -9.07
CA GLU A 251 -6.12 5.48 -9.05
C GLU A 251 -6.83 4.97 -7.81
N PHE A 252 -6.50 5.52 -6.64
CA PHE A 252 -7.12 5.11 -5.38
C PHE A 252 -8.61 5.46 -5.34
N THR A 253 -9.01 6.65 -5.80
CA THR A 253 -10.43 7.03 -5.90
C THR A 253 -11.19 6.09 -6.83
N LYS A 254 -10.56 5.68 -7.96
CA LYS A 254 -11.13 4.70 -8.89
C LYS A 254 -11.28 3.33 -8.24
N ILE A 255 -10.27 2.88 -7.47
CA ILE A 255 -10.34 1.64 -6.69
C ILE A 255 -11.50 1.73 -5.70
N PHE A 256 -11.56 2.79 -4.91
CA PHE A 256 -12.55 2.98 -3.86
C PHE A 256 -13.97 2.96 -4.42
N ARG A 257 -14.22 3.72 -5.49
CA ARG A 257 -15.53 3.78 -6.14
C ARG A 257 -15.95 2.44 -6.76
N ARG A 258 -15.01 1.70 -7.36
CA ARG A 258 -15.35 0.46 -8.09
C ARG A 258 -15.38 -0.78 -7.19
N ALA A 259 -14.47 -0.90 -6.24
CA ALA A 259 -14.30 -2.11 -5.43
C ALA A 259 -14.94 -2.00 -4.04
N PHE A 260 -14.97 -0.81 -3.43
CA PHE A 260 -15.38 -0.64 -2.03
C PHE A 260 -16.74 0.00 -1.85
N ALA A 261 -17.21 0.78 -2.83
CA ALA A 261 -18.51 1.44 -2.74
C ALA A 261 -19.65 0.48 -2.35
N SER A 262 -19.72 -0.70 -2.97
CA SER A 262 -20.77 -1.69 -2.65
C SER A 262 -20.69 -2.23 -1.22
N ARG A 263 -19.51 -2.24 -0.59
CA ARG A 263 -19.31 -2.71 0.79
C ARG A 263 -19.45 -1.59 1.84
N LEU A 264 -19.41 -0.36 1.38
CA LEU A 264 -19.46 0.83 2.22
C LEU A 264 -20.88 1.40 2.33
N TYR A 265 -21.73 1.16 1.33
CA TYR A 265 -23.14 1.52 1.42
C TYR A 265 -23.92 0.56 2.32
N PRO A 266 -25.01 1.02 2.96
CA PRO A 266 -25.84 0.15 3.79
C PRO A 266 -26.36 -1.07 3.02
N ASN A 267 -26.24 -2.26 3.61
CA ASN A 267 -26.62 -3.54 2.98
C ASN A 267 -28.04 -3.51 2.38
N ALA A 268 -28.99 -2.90 3.07
CA ALA A 268 -30.38 -2.77 2.60
C ALA A 268 -30.50 -2.06 1.23
N LEU A 269 -29.63 -1.09 0.94
CA LEU A 269 -29.63 -0.36 -0.33
C LEU A 269 -28.94 -1.18 -1.44
N VAL A 270 -27.89 -1.92 -1.08
CA VAL A 270 -27.15 -2.80 -2.00
C VAL A 270 -28.03 -3.98 -2.44
N GLU A 271 -28.75 -4.60 -1.50
CA GLU A 271 -29.71 -5.67 -1.77
C GLU A 271 -30.88 -5.21 -2.61
N ALA A 272 -31.45 -4.03 -2.31
CA ALA A 272 -32.54 -3.45 -3.10
C ALA A 272 -32.14 -3.18 -4.55
N MET A 273 -30.85 -2.89 -4.80
CA MET A 273 -30.30 -2.71 -6.14
C MET A 273 -29.79 -4.01 -6.79
N GLY A 274 -29.75 -5.13 -6.05
CA GLY A 274 -29.25 -6.41 -6.55
C GLY A 274 -27.76 -6.38 -6.92
N ILE A 275 -26.97 -5.49 -6.32
CA ILE A 275 -25.55 -5.32 -6.65
C ILE A 275 -24.73 -6.42 -5.96
N GLN A 276 -23.98 -7.18 -6.74
CA GLN A 276 -23.01 -8.13 -6.20
C GLN A 276 -21.71 -7.42 -5.79
N HIS A 277 -21.13 -7.82 -4.67
CA HIS A 277 -19.84 -7.28 -4.23
C HIS A 277 -18.70 -7.75 -5.14
N VAL A 278 -17.72 -6.86 -5.34
CA VAL A 278 -16.52 -7.18 -6.13
C VAL A 278 -15.66 -8.17 -5.36
N ARG A 279 -15.43 -9.34 -5.95
CA ARG A 279 -14.66 -10.44 -5.34
C ARG A 279 -13.16 -10.27 -5.47
N GLY A 280 -12.69 -9.61 -6.51
CA GLY A 280 -11.27 -9.36 -6.65
C GLY A 280 -10.86 -8.22 -7.56
N MET A 281 -9.63 -7.79 -7.33
CA MET A 281 -8.97 -6.68 -7.99
C MET A 281 -7.55 -7.08 -8.37
N LEU A 282 -7.09 -6.61 -9.52
CA LEU A 282 -5.71 -6.71 -9.96
C LEU A 282 -5.07 -5.33 -10.00
N LEU A 283 -3.96 -5.19 -9.29
CA LEU A 283 -3.05 -4.06 -9.35
C LEU A 283 -1.86 -4.44 -10.24
N TYR A 284 -1.66 -3.73 -11.35
CA TYR A 284 -0.55 -4.01 -12.26
C TYR A 284 0.21 -2.75 -12.66
N GLY A 285 1.47 -2.88 -13.05
CA GLY A 285 2.28 -1.74 -13.48
C GLY A 285 3.78 -1.98 -13.30
N PRO A 286 4.65 -1.02 -13.67
CA PRO A 286 6.10 -1.15 -13.50
C PRO A 286 6.51 -1.43 -12.03
N PRO A 287 7.64 -2.11 -11.80
CA PRO A 287 8.14 -2.36 -10.46
C PRO A 287 8.45 -1.04 -9.72
N GLY A 288 8.44 -1.07 -8.39
CA GLY A 288 8.80 0.10 -7.57
C GLY A 288 7.73 1.19 -7.44
N CYS A 289 6.55 1.05 -8.06
CA CYS A 289 5.48 2.08 -8.01
C CYS A 289 4.50 1.94 -6.84
N GLY A 290 4.87 1.22 -5.77
CA GLY A 290 4.05 1.19 -4.54
C GLY A 290 2.80 0.29 -4.57
N LYS A 291 2.70 -0.66 -5.50
CA LYS A 291 1.57 -1.63 -5.57
C LYS A 291 1.33 -2.36 -4.23
N THR A 292 2.40 -2.91 -3.65
CA THR A 292 2.35 -3.59 -2.34
C THR A 292 2.00 -2.66 -1.19
N LEU A 293 2.40 -1.38 -1.27
CA LEU A 293 2.05 -0.38 -0.25
C LEU A 293 0.54 -0.07 -0.30
N ILE A 294 -0.01 0.16 -1.49
CA ILE A 294 -1.44 0.42 -1.68
C ILE A 294 -2.27 -0.76 -1.17
N ALA A 295 -1.91 -1.99 -1.53
CA ALA A 295 -2.68 -3.16 -1.10
C ALA A 295 -2.72 -3.32 0.43
N ARG A 296 -1.59 -3.07 1.12
CA ARG A 296 -1.53 -3.10 2.60
C ARG A 296 -2.39 -2.00 3.22
N LYS A 297 -2.31 -0.78 2.68
CA LYS A 297 -3.08 0.37 3.18
C LYS A 297 -4.58 0.23 2.95
N ILE A 298 -4.99 -0.34 1.83
CA ILE A 298 -6.39 -0.72 1.60
C ILE A 298 -6.91 -1.65 2.70
N GLY A 299 -6.09 -2.63 3.11
CA GLY A 299 -6.45 -3.54 4.21
C GLY A 299 -6.65 -2.82 5.54
N GLU A 300 -5.78 -1.86 5.87
CA GLU A 300 -5.90 -1.02 7.08
C GLU A 300 -7.15 -0.12 7.04
N VAL A 301 -7.43 0.49 5.89
CA VAL A 301 -8.54 1.46 5.72
C VAL A 301 -9.91 0.81 5.84
N LEU A 302 -10.07 -0.42 5.34
CA LEU A 302 -11.36 -1.11 5.33
C LEU A 302 -11.77 -1.67 6.69
N ASN A 303 -10.98 -1.44 7.75
CA ASN A 303 -11.19 -2.00 9.10
C ASN A 303 -11.57 -3.49 9.07
N ALA A 304 -11.01 -4.20 8.09
CA ALA A 304 -11.23 -5.62 7.87
C ALA A 304 -10.41 -6.43 8.86
N ARG A 305 -10.60 -7.76 8.87
CA ARG A 305 -9.63 -8.64 9.55
C ARG A 305 -8.23 -8.41 8.97
N GLN A 306 -7.22 -8.76 9.78
CA GLN A 306 -5.83 -8.62 9.38
C GLN A 306 -5.62 -9.27 7.99
N PRO A 307 -5.13 -8.52 6.99
CA PRO A 307 -5.01 -9.03 5.62
C PRO A 307 -4.00 -10.16 5.57
N LYS A 308 -4.36 -11.27 4.90
CA LYS A 308 -3.46 -12.39 4.62
C LYS A 308 -2.63 -12.04 3.40
N ILE A 309 -1.33 -11.87 3.58
CA ILE A 309 -0.39 -11.53 2.49
C ILE A 309 0.38 -12.79 2.16
N VAL A 310 0.32 -13.22 0.91
CA VAL A 310 1.00 -14.41 0.43
C VAL A 310 1.76 -14.06 -0.83
N ASN A 311 3.01 -14.50 -0.94
CA ASN A 311 3.78 -14.32 -2.14
C ASN A 311 3.50 -15.46 -3.14
N GLY A 312 3.39 -15.16 -4.44
CA GLY A 312 3.09 -16.15 -5.48
C GLY A 312 4.00 -17.39 -5.41
N PRO A 313 5.33 -17.23 -5.35
CA PRO A 313 6.25 -18.37 -5.23
C PRO A 313 6.08 -19.22 -3.96
N GLU A 314 5.55 -18.66 -2.87
CA GLU A 314 5.36 -19.37 -1.59
C GLU A 314 4.28 -20.47 -1.67
N ILE A 315 3.31 -20.26 -2.57
CA ILE A 315 2.26 -21.24 -2.88
C ILE A 315 2.81 -22.44 -3.66
N LEU A 316 3.88 -22.26 -4.44
CA LEU A 316 4.42 -23.29 -5.31
C LEU A 316 5.14 -24.37 -4.49
N ASP A 317 4.60 -25.58 -4.51
CA ASP A 317 5.22 -26.77 -3.96
C ASP A 317 5.62 -27.76 -5.07
N LYS A 318 6.71 -28.49 -4.86
CA LYS A 318 7.19 -29.56 -5.75
C LYS A 318 6.35 -30.83 -5.62
N PHE A 319 5.66 -31.01 -4.49
CA PHE A 319 4.77 -32.15 -4.28
C PHE A 319 3.41 -31.91 -4.95
N VAL A 320 2.99 -32.87 -5.79
CA VAL A 320 1.68 -32.84 -6.46
C VAL A 320 0.56 -32.69 -5.43
N GLY A 321 -0.31 -31.70 -5.60
CA GLY A 321 -1.41 -31.40 -4.68
C GLY A 321 -1.04 -30.52 -3.47
N GLY A 322 0.25 -30.35 -3.16
CA GLY A 322 0.70 -29.49 -2.04
C GLY A 322 0.31 -28.02 -2.23
N SER A 323 0.49 -27.50 -3.45
CA SER A 323 0.10 -26.12 -3.80
C SER A 323 -1.41 -25.89 -3.73
N GLU A 324 -2.22 -26.89 -4.12
CA GLU A 324 -3.69 -26.82 -4.08
C GLU A 324 -4.22 -26.83 -2.65
N GLN A 325 -3.60 -27.64 -1.79
CA GLN A 325 -3.93 -27.71 -0.37
C GLN A 325 -3.65 -26.37 0.33
N LYS A 326 -2.50 -25.74 0.07
CA LYS A 326 -2.19 -24.39 0.59
C LYS A 326 -3.24 -23.36 0.19
N ILE A 327 -3.69 -23.36 -1.07
CA ILE A 327 -4.77 -22.47 -1.52
C ILE A 327 -6.06 -22.77 -0.77
N ARG A 328 -6.40 -24.04 -0.54
CA ARG A 328 -7.62 -24.41 0.20
C ARG A 328 -7.59 -23.90 1.64
N GLU A 329 -6.45 -24.04 2.31
CA GLU A 329 -6.22 -23.57 3.69
C GLU A 329 -6.34 -22.04 3.80
N LEU A 330 -5.94 -21.29 2.78
CA LEU A 330 -6.08 -19.82 2.80
C LEU A 330 -7.55 -19.36 2.84
N PHE A 331 -8.44 -20.08 2.17
CA PHE A 331 -9.87 -19.75 2.06
C PHE A 331 -10.73 -20.40 3.16
N GLU A 332 -10.24 -21.46 3.82
CA GLU A 332 -11.02 -22.24 4.79
C GLU A 332 -11.59 -21.39 5.95
N GLU A 333 -10.81 -20.43 6.45
CA GLU A 333 -11.27 -19.54 7.53
C GLU A 333 -12.44 -18.66 7.10
N ALA A 334 -12.37 -18.13 5.88
CA ALA A 334 -13.40 -17.26 5.33
C ALA A 334 -14.67 -18.05 4.97
N GLU A 335 -14.52 -19.28 4.49
CA GLU A 335 -15.61 -20.24 4.25
C GLU A 335 -16.36 -20.56 5.54
N ARG A 336 -15.63 -20.98 6.57
CA ARG A 336 -16.22 -21.34 7.87
C ARG A 336 -17.01 -20.18 8.49
N GLU A 337 -16.49 -18.96 8.39
CA GLU A 337 -17.14 -17.78 8.93
C GLU A 337 -18.38 -17.38 8.11
N GLN A 338 -18.31 -17.46 6.78
CA GLN A 338 -19.47 -17.23 5.90
C GLN A 338 -20.59 -18.24 6.21
N GLU A 339 -20.26 -19.50 6.46
CA GLU A 339 -21.25 -20.52 6.84
C GLU A 339 -21.91 -20.21 8.19
N THR A 340 -21.13 -19.78 9.19
CA THR A 340 -21.65 -19.51 10.53
C THR A 340 -22.42 -18.20 10.67
N GLU A 341 -21.98 -17.15 9.96
CA GLU A 341 -22.45 -15.77 10.17
C GLU A 341 -23.20 -15.19 8.98
N LYS A 342 -23.14 -15.84 7.82
CA LYS A 342 -23.81 -15.45 6.57
C LYS A 342 -23.58 -13.97 6.23
N GLU A 343 -24.63 -13.15 6.30
CA GLU A 343 -24.63 -11.74 5.88
C GLU A 343 -23.85 -10.82 6.82
N ASN A 344 -23.55 -11.27 8.05
CA ASN A 344 -22.79 -10.49 9.03
C ASN A 344 -21.30 -10.84 9.04
N SER A 345 -20.86 -11.74 8.16
CA SER A 345 -19.46 -12.16 8.11
C SER A 345 -18.55 -10.98 7.77
N MET A 346 -17.43 -10.88 8.48
CA MET A 346 -16.45 -9.83 8.22
C MET A 346 -15.72 -10.06 6.90
N LEU A 347 -15.26 -8.97 6.28
CA LEU A 347 -14.48 -9.02 5.05
C LEU A 347 -13.11 -9.65 5.32
N HIS A 348 -12.81 -10.74 4.60
CA HIS A 348 -11.50 -11.36 4.52
C HIS A 348 -10.76 -10.84 3.30
N ILE A 349 -9.58 -10.25 3.51
CA ILE A 349 -8.74 -9.72 2.44
C ILE A 349 -7.54 -10.65 2.25
N ILE A 350 -7.41 -11.18 1.02
CA ILE A 350 -6.28 -12.03 0.61
C ILE A 350 -5.48 -11.26 -0.43
N ILE A 351 -4.22 -10.96 -0.12
CA ILE A 351 -3.30 -10.23 -0.99
C ILE A 351 -2.28 -11.22 -1.56
N PHE A 352 -2.27 -11.34 -2.88
CA PHE A 352 -1.25 -12.11 -3.60
C PHE A 352 -0.25 -11.16 -4.25
N ASP A 353 1.00 -11.22 -3.80
CA ASP A 353 2.11 -10.58 -4.51
C ASP A 353 2.66 -11.52 -5.60
N GLU A 354 3.24 -10.97 -6.65
CA GLU A 354 3.74 -11.72 -7.82
C GLU A 354 2.71 -12.73 -8.36
N PHE A 355 1.47 -12.26 -8.58
CA PHE A 355 0.34 -13.09 -8.99
C PHE A 355 0.57 -13.82 -10.33
N ASP A 356 1.43 -13.27 -11.20
CA ASP A 356 1.87 -13.89 -12.45
C ASP A 356 2.74 -15.13 -12.25
N ALA A 357 3.31 -15.36 -11.06
CA ALA A 357 4.04 -16.58 -10.75
C ALA A 357 3.12 -17.80 -10.62
N ILE A 358 1.92 -17.61 -10.07
CA ILE A 358 0.93 -18.68 -9.83
C ILE A 358 -0.05 -18.84 -10.99
N CYS A 359 -0.45 -17.74 -11.63
CA CYS A 359 -1.54 -17.71 -12.59
C CYS A 359 -1.08 -17.42 -14.02
N LYS A 360 -0.08 -18.17 -14.50
CA LYS A 360 0.44 -18.03 -15.87
C LYS A 360 -0.62 -18.43 -16.91
N ALA A 361 -0.56 -17.82 -18.09
CA ALA A 361 -1.36 -18.21 -19.23
C ALA A 361 -1.16 -19.71 -19.56
N ARG A 362 -2.27 -20.43 -19.74
CA ARG A 362 -2.27 -21.87 -20.04
C ARG A 362 -1.47 -22.16 -21.30
N GLY A 363 -0.61 -23.18 -21.24
CA GLY A 363 0.22 -23.58 -22.38
C GLY A 363 1.43 -22.68 -22.69
N ALA A 364 1.71 -21.65 -21.87
CA ALA A 364 2.87 -20.78 -22.06
C ALA A 364 4.21 -21.41 -21.61
N THR A 365 4.18 -22.51 -20.86
CA THR A 365 5.38 -23.19 -20.34
C THR A 365 5.39 -24.64 -20.79
N SER A 366 6.51 -25.09 -21.39
CA SER A 366 6.80 -26.49 -21.73
C SER A 366 7.13 -27.36 -20.50
N ASP A 367 6.80 -26.89 -19.29
CA ASP A 367 7.10 -27.61 -18.06
C ASP A 367 6.02 -28.67 -17.82
N ASN A 368 6.42 -29.94 -17.99
CA ASN A 368 5.63 -31.17 -18.00
C ASN A 368 4.82 -31.50 -16.71
N THR A 369 4.77 -30.62 -15.70
CA THR A 369 4.17 -30.98 -14.40
C THR A 369 2.73 -30.52 -14.23
N GLY A 370 2.21 -29.60 -15.06
CA GLY A 370 0.80 -29.16 -15.01
C GLY A 370 0.35 -28.50 -13.69
N VAL A 371 1.28 -28.28 -12.74
CA VAL A 371 1.00 -27.75 -11.40
C VAL A 371 0.42 -26.33 -11.46
N HIS A 372 0.89 -25.50 -12.40
CA HIS A 372 0.37 -24.15 -12.59
C HIS A 372 -1.11 -24.16 -13.03
N ASP A 373 -1.49 -25.05 -13.93
CA ASP A 373 -2.87 -25.15 -14.41
C ASP A 373 -3.81 -25.63 -13.30
N SER A 374 -3.34 -26.55 -12.44
CA SER A 374 -4.15 -27.07 -11.33
C SER A 374 -4.38 -26.02 -10.24
N ILE A 375 -3.37 -25.20 -9.91
CA ILE A 375 -3.46 -24.02 -9.03
C ILE A 375 -4.50 -23.03 -9.56
N VAL A 376 -4.44 -22.68 -10.85
CA VAL A 376 -5.39 -21.77 -11.49
C VAL A 376 -6.81 -22.31 -11.38
N ASN A 377 -7.02 -23.58 -11.71
CA ASN A 377 -8.35 -24.20 -11.61
C ASN A 377 -8.88 -24.22 -10.16
N GLN A 378 -8.01 -24.48 -9.18
CA GLN A 378 -8.37 -24.47 -7.77
C GLN A 378 -8.77 -23.06 -7.30
N LEU A 379 -8.02 -22.02 -7.70
CA LEU A 379 -8.37 -20.63 -7.39
C LEU A 379 -9.71 -20.24 -8.03
N LEU A 380 -9.92 -20.62 -9.30
CA LEU A 380 -11.19 -20.39 -10.00
C LEU A 380 -12.36 -21.09 -9.30
N ALA A 381 -12.18 -22.34 -8.86
CA ALA A 381 -13.21 -23.08 -8.13
C ALA A 381 -13.55 -22.42 -6.78
N LYS A 382 -12.59 -21.78 -6.10
CA LYS A 382 -12.83 -21.05 -4.86
C LYS A 382 -13.50 -19.68 -5.06
N ILE A 383 -13.31 -19.04 -6.22
CA ILE A 383 -13.94 -17.75 -6.54
C ILE A 383 -15.35 -17.92 -7.12
N ASP A 384 -15.54 -18.89 -8.02
CA ASP A 384 -16.77 -19.10 -8.79
C ASP A 384 -17.61 -20.30 -8.32
N GLY A 385 -17.12 -21.04 -7.33
CA GLY A 385 -17.75 -22.28 -6.87
C GLY A 385 -19.22 -22.11 -6.48
N VAL A 386 -19.90 -23.26 -6.37
CA VAL A 386 -21.33 -23.35 -6.01
C VAL A 386 -21.63 -22.64 -4.68
N GLU A 387 -20.65 -22.58 -3.78
CA GLU A 387 -20.67 -21.83 -2.53
C GLU A 387 -19.84 -20.55 -2.67
N SER A 388 -20.32 -19.61 -3.49
CA SER A 388 -19.57 -18.39 -3.76
C SER A 388 -19.51 -17.49 -2.53
N LEU A 389 -18.29 -17.12 -2.12
CA LEU A 389 -18.01 -16.36 -0.91
C LEU A 389 -18.15 -14.85 -1.16
N ASN A 390 -19.14 -14.22 -0.52
CA ASN A 390 -19.38 -12.78 -0.66
C ASN A 390 -18.51 -11.93 0.29
N ASN A 391 -17.99 -12.55 1.36
CA ASN A 391 -17.15 -11.94 2.38
C ASN A 391 -15.65 -11.97 2.04
N ILE A 392 -15.26 -12.22 0.80
CA ILE A 392 -13.85 -12.26 0.38
C ILE A 392 -13.53 -11.17 -0.63
N LEU A 393 -12.36 -10.56 -0.44
CA LEU A 393 -11.71 -9.70 -1.43
C LEU A 393 -10.30 -10.22 -1.73
N ILE A 394 -10.07 -10.58 -2.98
CA ILE A 394 -8.76 -10.97 -3.48
C ILE A 394 -8.09 -9.77 -4.15
N ILE A 395 -6.87 -9.43 -3.73
CA ILE A 395 -6.05 -8.39 -4.37
C ILE A 395 -4.82 -9.06 -4.96
N GLY A 396 -4.78 -9.21 -6.29
CA GLY A 396 -3.61 -9.67 -7.01
C GLY A 396 -2.72 -8.50 -7.38
N MET A 397 -1.41 -8.64 -7.21
CA MET A 397 -0.41 -7.66 -7.63
C MET A 397 0.54 -8.30 -8.64
N THR A 398 0.80 -7.63 -9.75
CA THR A 398 1.74 -8.13 -10.76
C THR A 398 2.50 -7.00 -11.44
N ASN A 399 3.65 -7.30 -12.00
CA ASN A 399 4.33 -6.40 -12.93
C ASN A 399 3.88 -6.62 -14.39
N ARG A 400 3.29 -7.79 -14.68
CA ARG A 400 3.05 -8.29 -16.04
C ARG A 400 1.63 -8.84 -16.19
N LYS A 401 0.70 -7.95 -16.53
CA LYS A 401 -0.70 -8.33 -16.80
C LYS A 401 -0.82 -9.30 -17.99
N ASP A 402 0.07 -9.19 -18.97
CA ASP A 402 0.12 -10.03 -20.18
C ASP A 402 0.39 -11.51 -19.89
N MET A 403 1.00 -11.83 -18.75
CA MET A 403 1.35 -13.20 -18.39
C MET A 403 0.22 -13.92 -17.65
N ILE A 404 -0.83 -13.21 -17.22
CA ILE A 404 -1.91 -13.77 -16.41
C ILE A 404 -2.95 -14.48 -17.29
N ASP A 405 -3.47 -15.61 -16.81
CA ASP A 405 -4.59 -16.32 -17.47
C ASP A 405 -5.84 -15.41 -17.59
N GLU A 406 -6.30 -15.21 -18.82
CA GLU A 406 -7.51 -14.45 -19.15
C GLU A 406 -8.77 -14.99 -18.45
N ALA A 407 -8.81 -16.27 -18.09
CA ALA A 407 -9.91 -16.85 -17.33
C ALA A 407 -10.09 -16.14 -15.98
N ILE A 408 -9.02 -15.81 -15.28
CA ILE A 408 -9.11 -15.14 -13.96
C ILE A 408 -9.52 -13.67 -14.11
N LEU A 409 -9.16 -13.03 -15.22
CA LEU A 409 -9.44 -11.61 -15.51
C LEU A 409 -10.89 -11.32 -15.93
N ARG A 410 -11.77 -12.34 -15.95
CA ARG A 410 -13.16 -12.17 -16.36
C ARG A 410 -13.99 -11.46 -15.27
N PRO A 411 -15.01 -10.66 -15.66
CA PRO A 411 -15.96 -10.08 -14.70
C PRO A 411 -16.59 -11.16 -13.81
N GLY A 412 -16.80 -10.83 -12.52
CA GLY A 412 -17.19 -11.78 -11.48
C GLY A 412 -16.03 -12.43 -10.71
N ARG A 413 -14.81 -12.41 -11.27
CA ARG A 413 -13.56 -12.90 -10.64
C ARG A 413 -12.67 -11.73 -10.23
N LEU A 414 -11.55 -11.51 -10.94
CA LEU A 414 -10.77 -10.27 -10.86
C LEU A 414 -11.36 -9.25 -11.85
N GLU A 415 -12.46 -8.61 -11.47
CA GLU A 415 -13.15 -7.68 -12.37
C GLU A 415 -12.46 -6.32 -12.46
N VAL A 416 -11.92 -5.83 -11.34
CA VAL A 416 -11.34 -4.49 -11.26
C VAL A 416 -9.86 -4.57 -11.57
N HIS A 417 -9.46 -4.06 -12.73
CA HIS A 417 -8.06 -3.90 -13.11
C HIS A 417 -7.64 -2.44 -12.96
N VAL A 418 -6.60 -2.19 -12.17
CA VAL A 418 -6.02 -0.85 -11.98
C VAL A 418 -4.55 -0.87 -12.31
N GLU A 419 -4.17 0.01 -13.24
CA GLU A 419 -2.79 0.26 -13.60
C GLU A 419 -2.21 1.29 -12.64
N ILE A 420 -1.07 0.97 -12.04
CA ILE A 420 -0.31 1.88 -11.19
C ILE A 420 0.96 2.23 -11.96
N GLY A 421 0.95 3.42 -12.56
CA GLY A 421 2.04 3.96 -13.36
C GLY A 421 3.15 4.58 -12.53
N LEU A 422 4.10 5.22 -13.23
CA LEU A 422 5.08 6.10 -12.60
C LEU A 422 4.40 7.36 -12.07
N PRO A 423 4.89 7.95 -10.97
CA PRO A 423 4.32 9.16 -10.42
C PRO A 423 4.58 10.38 -11.30
N ASP A 424 3.54 11.20 -11.48
CA ASP A 424 3.63 12.54 -12.06
C ASP A 424 4.45 13.47 -11.17
N GLU A 425 4.88 14.62 -11.68
CA GLU A 425 5.66 15.63 -10.92
C GLU A 425 5.05 16.02 -9.56
N PRO A 426 3.76 16.40 -9.44
CA PRO A 426 3.15 16.65 -8.13
C PRO A 426 3.09 15.38 -7.27
N GLY A 427 2.99 14.21 -7.89
CA GLY A 427 3.06 12.92 -7.19
C GLY A 427 4.44 12.63 -6.62
N ARG A 428 5.51 12.93 -7.37
CA ARG A 428 6.90 12.82 -6.90
C ARG A 428 7.16 13.76 -5.73
N LEU A 429 6.70 15.00 -5.82
CA LEU A 429 6.75 15.96 -4.71
C LEU A 429 6.03 15.41 -3.46
N ALA A 430 4.83 14.84 -3.62
CA ALA A 430 4.09 14.24 -2.51
C ALA A 430 4.86 13.07 -1.86
N ILE A 431 5.44 12.19 -2.68
CA ILE A 431 6.26 11.05 -2.20
C ILE A 431 7.50 11.55 -1.46
N LEU A 432 8.23 12.52 -2.01
CA LEU A 432 9.39 13.14 -1.36
C LEU A 432 9.00 13.78 -0.02
N ASN A 433 7.86 14.49 0.03
CA ASN A 433 7.33 15.08 1.25
C ASN A 433 6.97 14.03 2.31
N ILE A 434 6.42 12.88 1.93
CA ILE A 434 6.11 11.79 2.87
C ILE A 434 7.39 11.19 3.47
N HIS A 435 8.40 10.95 2.64
CA HIS A 435 9.66 10.36 3.10
C HIS A 435 10.49 11.34 3.95
N THR A 436 10.46 12.64 3.62
CA THR A 436 11.11 13.70 4.41
C THR A 436 10.33 14.06 5.67
N ALA A 437 8.99 13.93 5.69
CA ALA A 437 8.17 14.14 6.88
C ALA A 437 8.60 13.25 8.05
N LYS A 438 8.91 11.97 7.80
CA LYS A 438 9.44 11.07 8.83
C LYS A 438 10.74 11.56 9.46
N MET A 439 11.57 12.28 8.71
CA MET A 439 12.79 12.88 9.24
C MET A 439 12.49 14.10 10.10
N ARG A 440 11.57 14.95 9.63
CA ARG A 440 11.10 16.14 10.37
C ARG A 440 10.40 15.76 11.68
N GLU A 441 9.62 14.68 11.67
CA GLU A 441 8.97 14.13 12.87
C GLU A 441 9.97 13.62 13.90
N ALA A 442 11.11 13.06 13.45
CA ALA A 442 12.17 12.60 14.35
C ALA A 442 12.90 13.78 15.01
N ASP A 443 13.28 14.79 14.23
CA ASP A 443 13.76 16.07 14.72
C ASP A 443 13.68 17.12 13.58
N PRO A 444 13.05 18.29 13.80
CA PRO A 444 12.94 19.36 12.81
C PRO A 444 14.29 19.81 12.22
N LYS A 445 15.40 19.66 12.96
CA LYS A 445 16.74 20.06 12.49
C LYS A 445 17.38 19.08 11.52
N ARG A 446 16.79 17.90 11.30
CA ARG A 446 17.38 16.83 10.46
C ARG A 446 17.35 17.13 8.98
N LEU A 447 16.46 18.03 8.55
CA LEU A 447 16.41 18.53 7.19
C LEU A 447 16.75 20.02 7.23
N SER A 448 17.64 20.47 6.34
CA SER A 448 17.90 21.91 6.18
C SER A 448 16.70 22.61 5.53
N GLU A 449 16.42 23.85 5.95
CA GLU A 449 15.37 24.69 5.37
C GLU A 449 15.59 24.89 3.86
N GLU A 450 16.85 24.97 3.42
CA GLU A 450 17.21 25.04 2.00
C GLU A 450 16.79 23.77 1.24
N ALA A 451 17.12 22.59 1.77
CA ALA A 451 16.74 21.33 1.13
C ALA A 451 15.21 21.14 1.09
N GLU A 452 14.49 21.62 2.11
CA GLU A 452 13.04 21.58 2.16
C GLU A 452 12.38 22.46 1.08
N LEU A 453 12.88 23.69 0.90
CA LEU A 453 12.37 24.61 -0.13
C LEU A 453 12.64 24.09 -1.55
N ARG A 454 13.71 23.31 -1.74
CA ARG A 454 14.14 22.77 -3.05
C ARG A 454 13.60 21.37 -3.36
N LEU A 455 12.67 20.83 -2.56
CA LEU A 455 12.03 19.54 -2.87
C LEU A 455 11.24 19.56 -4.20
N SER A 456 10.71 20.71 -4.60
CA SER A 456 10.08 20.90 -5.92
C SER A 456 11.09 20.75 -7.05
N GLU A 457 12.25 21.39 -6.93
CA GLU A 457 13.34 21.25 -7.88
C GLU A 457 13.83 19.79 -7.98
N LEU A 458 13.86 19.07 -6.86
CA LEU A 458 14.18 17.64 -6.85
C LEU A 458 13.12 16.82 -7.60
N ALA A 459 11.84 17.16 -7.47
CA ALA A 459 10.75 16.51 -8.20
C ALA A 459 10.82 16.75 -9.72
N GLU A 460 11.22 17.95 -10.14
CA GLU A 460 11.45 18.30 -11.55
C GLU A 460 12.62 17.50 -12.15
N ARG A 461 13.73 17.38 -11.42
CA ARG A 461 14.95 16.67 -11.86
C ARG A 461 14.82 15.14 -11.83
N THR A 462 13.90 14.58 -11.04
CA THR A 462 13.69 13.12 -10.89
C THR A 462 12.67 12.56 -11.87
N LYS A 463 12.75 12.95 -13.14
CA LYS A 463 11.85 12.42 -14.19
C LYS A 463 11.97 10.88 -14.28
N ASN A 464 10.83 10.20 -14.36
CA ASN A 464 10.69 8.73 -14.41
C ASN A 464 11.13 7.94 -13.16
N TYR A 465 11.46 8.60 -12.04
CA TYR A 465 11.73 7.88 -10.81
C TYR A 465 10.45 7.23 -10.31
N SER A 466 10.53 5.94 -9.98
CA SER A 466 9.50 5.21 -9.25
C SER A 466 9.48 5.61 -7.78
N GLY A 467 8.38 5.33 -7.07
CA GLY A 467 8.28 5.63 -5.64
C GLY A 467 9.38 4.96 -4.80
N ALA A 468 9.81 3.75 -5.18
CA ALA A 468 10.91 3.06 -4.52
C ALA A 468 12.28 3.73 -4.76
N GLU A 469 12.51 4.29 -5.95
CA GLU A 469 13.73 5.02 -6.30
C GLU A 469 13.76 6.39 -5.61
N LEU A 470 12.64 7.12 -5.55
CA LEU A 470 12.54 8.36 -4.76
C LEU A 470 12.82 8.09 -3.27
N ALA A 471 12.27 7.01 -2.72
CA ALA A 471 12.59 6.58 -1.37
C ALA A 471 14.07 6.18 -1.22
N GLY A 472 14.69 5.67 -2.28
CA GLY A 472 16.11 5.34 -2.34
C GLY A 472 17.01 6.59 -2.38
N LEU A 473 16.63 7.59 -3.18
CA LEU A 473 17.28 8.89 -3.28
C LEU A 473 17.34 9.58 -1.93
N VAL A 474 16.20 9.62 -1.24
CA VAL A 474 16.10 10.17 0.11
C VAL A 474 16.97 9.41 1.12
N ARG A 475 17.03 8.08 1.00
CA ARG A 475 17.92 7.24 1.84
C ARG A 475 19.41 7.43 1.53
N SER A 476 19.78 7.62 0.27
CA SER A 476 21.17 7.96 -0.12
C SER A 476 21.55 9.34 0.42
N GLY A 477 20.67 10.34 0.33
CA GLY A 477 20.89 11.65 0.96
C GLY A 477 21.12 11.56 2.48
N GLN A 478 20.37 10.71 3.18
CA GLN A 478 20.61 10.42 4.60
C GLN A 478 21.96 9.74 4.85
N ALA A 479 22.35 8.78 4.01
CA ALA A 479 23.63 8.10 4.11
C ALA A 479 24.81 9.05 3.86
N ASN A 480 24.70 9.96 2.89
CA ASN A 480 25.70 10.98 2.58
C ASN A 480 25.86 11.99 3.72
N SER A 481 24.74 12.42 4.31
CA SER A 481 24.74 13.26 5.51
C SER A 481 25.45 12.56 6.68
N LEU A 482 25.15 11.28 6.92
CA LEU A 482 25.82 10.48 7.95
C LEU A 482 27.31 10.32 7.66
N HIS A 483 27.70 10.08 6.42
CA HIS A 483 29.09 9.97 6.02
C HIS A 483 29.85 11.29 6.23
N ARG A 484 29.22 12.45 6.00
CA ARG A 484 29.80 13.77 6.31
C ARG A 484 29.96 13.98 7.82
N ALA A 485 28.97 13.60 8.61
CA ALA A 485 28.97 13.79 10.05
C ALA A 485 29.88 12.79 10.80
N LEU A 486 30.21 11.66 10.17
CA LEU A 486 31.16 10.68 10.71
C LEU A 486 32.59 11.19 10.62
N ASN A 487 33.26 11.30 11.77
CA ASN A 487 34.67 11.59 11.78
C ASN A 487 35.46 10.32 11.41
N THR A 488 36.15 10.35 10.25
CA THR A 488 36.88 9.21 9.67
C THR A 488 37.93 8.61 10.63
N LYS A 489 38.36 9.36 11.64
CA LYS A 489 39.38 8.93 12.62
C LYS A 489 38.81 8.22 13.86
N THR A 490 37.57 8.50 14.26
CA THR A 490 36.99 7.98 15.52
C THR A 490 35.78 7.07 15.29
N MET A 491 35.19 7.05 14.08
CA MET A 491 33.94 6.29 13.79
C MET A 491 32.79 6.67 14.74
N GLU A 492 32.87 7.84 15.36
CA GLU A 492 31.86 8.42 16.24
C GLU A 492 31.27 9.65 15.53
N ALA A 493 29.95 9.76 15.55
CA ALA A 493 29.21 10.91 15.04
C ALA A 493 28.45 11.57 16.19
N ASN A 494 28.53 12.89 16.29
CA ASN A 494 27.65 13.65 17.17
C ASN A 494 26.23 13.62 16.59
N PRO A 495 25.22 13.15 17.36
CA PRO A 495 23.84 13.08 16.86
C PRO A 495 23.25 14.42 16.44
N ASP A 496 23.75 15.53 16.99
CA ASP A 496 23.29 16.90 16.75
C ASP A 496 23.84 17.51 15.45
N ASP A 497 24.94 16.97 14.91
CA ASP A 497 25.59 17.46 13.68
C ASP A 497 25.04 16.79 12.40
N VAL A 498 24.14 15.81 12.56
CA VAL A 498 23.58 15.02 11.44
C VAL A 498 22.35 15.72 10.88
N GLN A 499 22.58 16.58 9.89
CA GLN A 499 21.55 17.25 9.10
C GLN A 499 21.73 16.96 7.61
N VAL A 500 20.64 16.70 6.89
CA VAL A 500 20.62 16.51 5.43
C VAL A 500 20.54 17.88 4.74
N ILE A 501 21.53 18.17 3.90
CA ILE A 501 21.62 19.40 3.11
C ILE A 501 21.38 19.15 1.63
N TRP A 502 21.22 20.21 0.83
CA TRP A 502 21.00 20.10 -0.61
C TRP A 502 22.11 19.33 -1.34
N ASP A 503 23.38 19.58 -1.00
CA ASP A 503 24.54 18.87 -1.56
C ASP A 503 24.49 17.34 -1.36
N ASP A 504 23.83 16.86 -0.29
CA ASP A 504 23.64 15.42 -0.08
C ASP A 504 22.66 14.83 -1.10
N PHE A 505 21.64 15.59 -1.48
CA PHE A 505 20.69 15.22 -2.53
C PHE A 505 21.31 15.29 -3.92
N GLU A 506 22.22 16.25 -4.18
CA GLU A 506 22.96 16.32 -5.44
C GLU A 506 23.83 15.08 -5.64
N LYS A 507 24.58 14.66 -4.62
CA LYS A 507 25.33 13.39 -4.65
C LYS A 507 24.42 12.19 -4.78
N ALA A 508 23.26 12.20 -4.11
CA ALA A 508 22.30 11.12 -4.21
C ALA A 508 21.72 10.96 -5.63
N LEU A 509 21.55 12.06 -6.38
CA LEU A 509 21.09 12.02 -7.77
C LEU A 509 22.11 11.35 -8.70
N GLU A 510 23.40 11.49 -8.43
CA GLU A 510 24.48 10.83 -9.18
C GLU A 510 24.51 9.31 -8.91
N GLU A 511 24.25 8.92 -7.65
CA GLU A 511 24.27 7.52 -7.20
C GLU A 511 22.99 6.74 -7.58
N VAL A 512 21.82 7.34 -7.33
CA VAL A 512 20.52 6.67 -7.49
C VAL A 512 19.97 6.99 -8.86
N ARG A 513 20.16 6.08 -9.81
CA ARG A 513 19.68 6.20 -11.19
C ARG A 513 18.32 5.54 -11.38
N PRO A 514 17.46 6.07 -12.26
CA PRO A 514 16.19 5.43 -12.59
C PRO A 514 16.42 4.12 -13.35
N ALA A 515 15.70 3.07 -12.98
CA ALA A 515 15.67 1.82 -13.74
C ALA A 515 14.78 1.94 -15.00
N PHE A 516 13.88 2.91 -15.02
CA PHE A 516 12.95 3.17 -16.13
C PHE A 516 13.35 4.44 -16.89
N GLY A 517 13.81 4.29 -18.14
CA GLY A 517 14.24 5.39 -18.99
C GLY A 517 15.72 5.77 -18.80
N VAL A 518 16.39 5.98 -19.94
CA VAL A 518 17.72 6.56 -20.19
C VAL A 518 18.89 6.14 -19.27
N PRO A 519 19.70 5.15 -19.67
CA PRO A 519 21.13 5.23 -19.41
C PRO A 519 21.70 6.34 -20.31
N THR A 520 21.66 7.59 -19.85
CA THR A 520 22.13 8.76 -20.64
C THR A 520 23.61 8.60 -20.99
N GLU A 521 24.38 7.94 -20.12
CA GLU A 521 25.78 7.57 -20.35
C GLU A 521 25.99 6.67 -21.56
N ASP A 522 25.07 5.73 -21.83
CA ASP A 522 25.18 4.86 -23.00
C ASP A 522 25.07 5.71 -24.28
N LEU A 523 24.21 6.75 -24.26
CA LEU A 523 24.02 7.65 -25.40
C LEU A 523 25.14 8.69 -25.54
N GLU A 524 25.63 9.21 -24.41
CA GLU A 524 26.78 10.13 -24.34
C GLU A 524 28.05 9.49 -24.90
N ALA A 525 28.22 8.18 -24.77
CA ALA A 525 29.33 7.45 -25.40
C ALA A 525 29.30 7.50 -26.95
N PHE A 526 28.14 7.76 -27.57
CA PHE A 526 28.00 7.73 -29.03
C PHE A 526 28.25 9.07 -29.72
N PHE A 527 28.40 10.19 -29.00
CA PHE A 527 28.72 11.49 -29.59
C PHE A 527 29.99 12.11 -28.99
N PRO A 528 30.83 12.76 -29.81
CA PRO A 528 32.06 13.40 -29.34
C PRO A 528 31.77 14.63 -28.47
N PRO A 529 32.70 15.02 -27.57
CA PRO A 529 32.55 16.18 -26.69
C PRO A 529 32.44 17.51 -27.48
N GLU A 530 33.00 17.57 -28.69
CA GLU A 530 32.92 18.73 -29.57
C GLU A 530 32.09 18.41 -30.81
N TRP A 531 31.06 19.20 -31.07
CA TRP A 531 30.15 19.02 -32.20
C TRP A 531 30.34 20.13 -33.24
N VAL A 532 30.77 19.74 -34.44
CA VAL A 532 30.99 20.69 -35.55
C VAL A 532 29.86 20.63 -36.56
N SER A 533 29.33 21.81 -36.87
CA SER A 533 28.46 22.05 -38.03
C SER A 533 29.35 22.34 -39.24
N PHE A 534 29.22 21.55 -40.29
CA PHE A 534 30.10 21.63 -41.46
C PHE A 534 29.40 22.29 -42.68
N ASN A 535 28.22 21.80 -43.06
CA ASN A 535 27.51 22.23 -44.27
C ASN A 535 26.13 22.82 -43.97
N GLN A 536 25.65 23.73 -44.82
CA GLN A 536 24.29 24.27 -44.72
C GLN A 536 23.22 23.16 -44.84
N GLU A 537 23.45 22.17 -45.71
CA GLU A 537 22.56 21.00 -45.83
C GLU A 537 22.45 20.22 -44.51
N TYR A 538 23.53 20.19 -43.73
CA TYR A 538 23.56 19.54 -42.43
C TYR A 538 22.81 20.34 -41.35
N ASP A 539 22.93 21.67 -41.38
CA ASP A 539 22.19 22.56 -40.49
C ASP A 539 20.68 22.55 -40.79
N ASP A 540 20.31 22.46 -42.08
CA ASP A 540 18.94 22.29 -42.52
C ASP A 540 18.36 20.95 -42.06
N LEU A 541 19.16 19.87 -42.14
CA LEU A 541 18.80 18.55 -41.61
C LEU A 541 18.58 18.59 -40.10
N LEU A 542 19.49 19.19 -39.33
CA LEU A 542 19.34 19.36 -37.89
C LEU A 542 18.08 20.16 -37.55
N SER A 543 17.81 21.23 -38.30
CA SER A 543 16.60 22.03 -38.14
C SER A 543 15.33 21.22 -38.44
N GLN A 544 15.36 20.35 -39.46
CA GLN A 544 14.26 19.45 -39.77
C GLN A 544 14.03 18.42 -38.65
N LEU A 545 15.09 17.83 -38.09
CA LEU A 545 14.98 16.88 -36.98
C LEU A 545 14.45 17.56 -35.71
N ARG A 546 14.88 18.78 -35.40
CA ARG A 546 14.34 19.57 -34.29
C ARG A 546 12.84 19.86 -34.46
N ARG A 547 12.40 20.23 -35.67
CA ARG A 547 10.96 20.38 -35.96
C ARG A 547 10.18 19.08 -35.77
N CYS A 548 10.77 17.92 -36.07
CA CYS A 548 10.14 16.62 -35.82
C CYS A 548 9.96 16.37 -34.31
N VAL A 549 10.94 16.73 -33.49
CA VAL A 549 10.85 16.65 -32.02
C VAL A 549 9.75 17.58 -31.49
N GLU A 550 9.73 18.84 -31.94
CA GLU A 550 8.69 19.82 -31.57
C GLU A 550 7.29 19.34 -31.99
N GLN A 551 7.15 18.75 -33.18
CA GLN A 551 5.89 18.20 -33.64
C GLN A 551 5.37 17.07 -32.73
N VAL A 552 6.24 16.19 -32.24
CA VAL A 552 5.85 15.12 -31.32
C VAL A 552 5.48 15.67 -29.93
N ARG A 553 6.09 16.80 -29.53
CA ARG A 553 5.82 17.48 -28.26
C ARG A 553 4.47 18.21 -28.26
N ASP A 554 4.14 18.91 -29.34
CA ASP A 554 2.99 19.83 -29.38
C ASP A 554 1.73 19.25 -30.04
N SER A 555 1.86 18.24 -30.90
CA SER A 555 0.74 17.73 -31.69
C SER A 555 0.00 16.56 -31.05
N GLU A 556 -1.27 16.77 -30.70
CA GLU A 556 -2.16 15.68 -30.25
C GLU A 556 -2.62 14.74 -31.37
N ARG A 557 -2.51 15.17 -32.64
CA ARG A 557 -3.00 14.40 -33.80
C ARG A 557 -1.96 13.43 -34.36
N THR A 558 -0.68 13.72 -34.15
CA THR A 558 0.44 12.91 -34.63
C THR A 558 1.18 12.31 -33.44
N SER A 559 0.56 11.32 -32.80
CA SER A 559 1.14 10.64 -31.64
C SER A 559 2.28 9.67 -31.99
N LEU A 560 2.47 9.37 -33.28
CA LEU A 560 3.58 8.55 -33.77
C LEU A 560 4.26 9.27 -34.93
N LEU A 561 5.56 9.50 -34.80
CA LEU A 561 6.40 9.99 -35.88
C LEU A 561 7.62 9.07 -36.02
N SER A 562 7.87 8.60 -37.23
CA SER A 562 9.01 7.73 -37.53
C SER A 562 9.91 8.39 -38.58
N VAL A 563 11.18 8.52 -38.23
CA VAL A 563 12.23 9.18 -39.02
C VAL A 563 13.31 8.15 -39.35
N LEU A 564 13.66 8.02 -40.62
CA LEU A 564 14.76 7.21 -41.11
C LEU A 564 15.94 8.11 -41.49
N LEU A 565 17.07 7.94 -40.82
CA LEU A 565 18.36 8.56 -41.15
C LEU A 565 19.15 7.61 -42.04
N GLU A 566 19.30 7.98 -43.31
CA GLU A 566 20.04 7.24 -44.32
C GLU A 566 21.31 7.98 -44.74
N GLY A 567 22.31 7.27 -45.26
CA GLY A 567 23.55 7.87 -45.75
C GLY A 567 24.65 6.84 -45.89
N ALA A 568 25.80 7.23 -46.42
CA ALA A 568 26.95 6.33 -46.55
C ALA A 568 27.47 5.85 -45.17
N GLU A 569 28.20 4.75 -45.15
CA GLU A 569 28.90 4.30 -43.93
C GLU A 569 29.81 5.43 -43.39
N PHE A 570 30.02 5.44 -42.07
CA PHE A 570 30.92 6.39 -41.39
C PHE A 570 30.52 7.87 -41.41
N THR A 571 29.31 8.25 -41.86
CA THR A 571 28.83 9.66 -41.85
C THR A 571 28.32 10.15 -40.49
N GLY A 572 28.32 9.31 -39.44
CA GLY A 572 27.92 9.73 -38.09
C GLY A 572 26.40 9.71 -37.82
N LYS A 573 25.62 8.95 -38.59
CA LYS A 573 24.16 8.79 -38.43
C LYS A 573 23.74 8.46 -37.00
N THR A 574 24.39 7.48 -36.38
CA THR A 574 24.14 7.07 -34.98
C THR A 574 24.38 8.22 -34.00
N SER A 575 25.47 8.97 -34.19
CA SER A 575 25.82 10.11 -33.35
C SER A 575 24.81 11.26 -33.49
N LEU A 576 24.32 11.50 -34.72
CA LEU A 576 23.23 12.46 -34.98
C LEU A 576 21.92 12.05 -34.32
N ALA A 577 21.56 10.78 -34.43
CA ALA A 577 20.35 10.23 -33.82
C ALA A 577 20.42 10.34 -32.27
N ALA A 578 21.55 9.97 -31.67
CA ALA A 578 21.79 10.08 -30.24
C ALA A 578 21.72 11.53 -29.76
N LYS A 579 22.35 12.48 -30.47
CA LYS A 579 22.30 13.91 -30.14
C LYS A 579 20.87 14.45 -30.12
N ILE A 580 20.08 14.17 -31.15
CA ILE A 580 18.68 14.63 -31.20
C ILE A 580 17.85 14.01 -30.07
N ALA A 581 18.12 12.76 -29.72
CA ALA A 581 17.42 12.12 -28.61
C ALA A 581 17.75 12.77 -27.26
N VAL A 582 19.01 13.16 -27.03
CA VAL A 582 19.42 13.90 -25.81
C VAL A 582 18.89 15.33 -25.81
N GLU A 583 19.02 16.07 -26.92
CA GLU A 583 18.47 17.44 -27.08
C GLU A 583 16.94 17.48 -26.91
N SER A 584 16.25 16.36 -27.16
CA SER A 584 14.79 16.30 -27.04
C SER A 584 14.27 16.49 -25.62
N ASP A 585 15.08 16.23 -24.58
CA ASP A 585 14.68 16.21 -23.16
C ASP A 585 13.36 15.43 -22.92
N PHE A 586 13.12 14.38 -23.73
CA PHE A 586 11.97 13.52 -23.53
C PHE A 586 12.19 12.62 -22.31
N PRO A 587 11.16 12.37 -21.48
CA PRO A 587 11.29 11.52 -20.31
C PRO A 587 11.82 10.13 -20.64
N PHE A 588 11.36 9.50 -21.72
CA PHE A 588 11.84 8.17 -22.09
C PHE A 588 12.68 8.20 -23.35
N VAL A 589 13.96 7.87 -23.24
CA VAL A 589 14.86 7.65 -24.38
C VAL A 589 15.48 6.25 -24.27
N ARG A 590 15.40 5.47 -25.35
CA ARG A 590 16.00 4.13 -25.41
C ARG A 590 16.58 3.83 -26.78
N MET A 591 17.80 3.31 -26.80
CA MET A 591 18.44 2.79 -28.00
C MET A 591 18.35 1.26 -28.07
N ILE A 592 18.01 0.76 -29.25
CA ILE A 592 18.11 -0.63 -29.66
C ILE A 592 19.22 -0.67 -30.71
N SER A 593 20.39 -1.15 -30.31
CA SER A 593 21.51 -1.43 -31.20
C SER A 593 21.64 -2.94 -31.44
N ALA A 594 22.28 -3.32 -32.53
CA ALA A 594 22.63 -4.71 -32.79
C ALA A 594 23.50 -5.30 -31.67
N ASP A 595 24.38 -4.49 -31.06
CA ASP A 595 25.27 -4.89 -29.97
C ASP A 595 24.49 -5.40 -28.75
N ASN A 596 23.40 -4.72 -28.41
CA ASN A 596 22.49 -5.09 -27.33
C ASN A 596 21.70 -6.38 -27.60
N LEU A 597 21.70 -6.87 -28.84
CA LEU A 597 20.96 -8.05 -29.29
C LEU A 597 21.86 -9.26 -29.56
N ILE A 598 23.19 -9.12 -29.39
CA ILE A 598 24.15 -10.21 -29.60
C ILE A 598 23.86 -11.38 -28.64
N GLY A 599 23.91 -12.61 -29.16
CA GLY A 599 23.72 -13.84 -28.38
C GLY A 599 22.27 -14.24 -28.11
N MET A 600 21.29 -13.42 -28.51
CA MET A 600 19.87 -13.73 -28.39
C MET A 600 19.35 -14.45 -29.64
N GLY A 601 18.46 -15.43 -29.48
CA GLY A 601 17.71 -15.99 -30.61
C GLY A 601 16.61 -15.06 -31.11
N ASP A 602 16.13 -15.24 -32.34
CA ASP A 602 15.15 -14.33 -32.99
C ASP A 602 13.90 -14.07 -32.14
N ILE A 603 13.37 -15.09 -31.46
CA ILE A 603 12.18 -14.95 -30.60
C ILE A 603 12.48 -13.98 -29.45
N GLN A 604 13.63 -14.13 -28.81
CA GLN A 604 14.06 -13.26 -27.70
C GLN A 604 14.28 -11.83 -28.18
N LYS A 605 14.85 -11.64 -29.38
CA LYS A 605 15.00 -10.32 -30.02
C LYS A 605 13.65 -9.66 -30.24
N CYS A 606 12.68 -10.36 -30.82
CA CYS A 606 11.32 -9.85 -31.02
C CYS A 606 10.63 -9.49 -29.70
N VAL A 607 10.79 -10.30 -28.64
CA VAL A 607 10.26 -10.01 -27.31
C VAL A 607 10.91 -8.76 -26.72
N LYS A 608 12.23 -8.60 -26.86
CA LYS A 608 12.96 -7.43 -26.37
C LYS A 608 12.54 -6.14 -27.10
N ILE A 609 12.45 -6.17 -28.44
CA ILE A 609 11.96 -5.04 -29.23
C ILE A 609 10.54 -4.66 -28.79
N ARG A 610 9.63 -5.64 -28.71
CA ARG A 610 8.25 -5.40 -28.27
C ARG A 610 8.18 -4.78 -26.87
N LYS A 611 9.01 -5.27 -25.94
CA LYS A 611 9.09 -4.73 -24.59
C LYS A 611 9.51 -3.27 -24.58
N VAL A 612 10.54 -2.89 -25.36
CA VAL A 612 10.98 -1.48 -25.45
C VAL A 612 9.88 -0.57 -25.98
N PHE A 613 9.16 -0.98 -27.03
CA PHE A 613 8.01 -0.21 -27.55
C PHE A 613 6.85 -0.12 -26.55
N GLN A 614 6.60 -1.19 -25.78
CA GLN A 614 5.58 -1.17 -24.72
C GLN A 614 5.98 -0.24 -23.57
N ASP A 615 7.24 -0.25 -23.16
CA ASP A 615 7.74 0.61 -22.10
C ASP A 615 7.73 2.09 -22.54
N ALA A 616 8.07 2.37 -23.80
CA ALA A 616 7.94 3.71 -24.38
C ALA A 616 6.50 4.23 -24.37
N SER A 617 5.52 3.35 -24.68
CA SER A 617 4.09 3.72 -24.69
C SER A 617 3.50 4.07 -23.31
N LYS A 618 4.22 3.80 -22.22
CA LYS A 618 3.83 4.19 -20.86
C LYS A 618 4.26 5.61 -20.51
N SER A 619 5.22 6.17 -21.26
CA SER A 619 5.71 7.52 -21.06
C SER A 619 4.92 8.51 -21.91
N PRO A 620 4.62 9.73 -21.42
CA PRO A 620 3.90 10.73 -22.19
C PRO A 620 4.67 11.16 -23.45
N LEU A 621 5.99 11.28 -23.36
CA LEU A 621 6.87 11.60 -24.49
C LEU A 621 8.02 10.60 -24.51
N SER A 622 8.26 9.98 -25.67
CA SER A 622 9.28 8.95 -25.81
C SER A 622 10.04 9.02 -27.13
N VAL A 623 11.34 8.74 -27.08
CA VAL A 623 12.21 8.54 -28.25
C VAL A 623 12.75 7.11 -28.23
N ILE A 624 12.57 6.38 -29.34
CA ILE A 624 13.23 5.10 -29.59
C ILE A 624 14.23 5.29 -30.72
N LEU A 625 15.49 4.96 -30.44
CA LEU A 625 16.57 4.92 -31.42
C LEU A 625 16.76 3.47 -31.90
N LEU A 626 16.59 3.22 -33.19
CA LEU A 626 16.89 1.94 -33.83
C LEU A 626 18.19 2.09 -34.61
N ASP A 627 19.29 1.61 -34.05
CA ASP A 627 20.60 1.77 -34.66
C ASP A 627 20.98 0.58 -35.53
N ASP A 628 21.39 0.88 -36.75
CA ASP A 628 21.85 -0.08 -37.76
C ASP A 628 20.78 -1.13 -38.06
N LEU A 629 19.69 -0.70 -38.72
CA LEU A 629 18.53 -1.54 -39.03
C LEU A 629 18.93 -2.81 -39.77
N GLU A 630 19.87 -2.72 -40.72
CA GLU A 630 20.38 -3.85 -41.48
C GLU A 630 21.02 -4.92 -40.57
N ARG A 631 21.74 -4.53 -39.51
CA ARG A 631 22.25 -5.48 -38.52
C ARG A 631 21.18 -6.02 -37.57
N ILE A 632 20.19 -5.21 -37.18
CA ILE A 632 19.08 -5.67 -36.33
C ILE A 632 18.28 -6.78 -37.00
N ILE A 633 18.01 -6.66 -38.31
CA ILE A 633 17.31 -7.69 -39.09
C ILE A 633 18.23 -8.84 -39.57
N GLU A 634 19.51 -8.81 -39.18
CA GLU A 634 20.55 -9.76 -39.61
C GLU A 634 20.67 -9.87 -41.13
N PHE A 635 20.60 -8.74 -41.82
CA PHE A 635 20.69 -8.70 -43.27
C PHE A 635 22.10 -9.12 -43.71
N SER A 636 22.16 -10.07 -44.64
CA SER A 636 23.36 -10.44 -45.36
C SER A 636 23.13 -10.25 -46.86
N PRO A 637 23.98 -9.44 -47.54
CA PRO A 637 23.85 -9.24 -48.98
C PRO A 637 24.10 -10.54 -49.76
N VAL A 638 24.87 -11.47 -49.19
CA VAL A 638 25.15 -12.77 -49.79
C VAL A 638 23.93 -13.68 -49.66
N GLY A 639 23.16 -13.77 -50.75
CA GLY A 639 21.99 -14.64 -50.84
C GLY A 639 20.72 -14.07 -50.20
N MET A 640 20.66 -12.75 -49.97
CA MET A 640 19.49 -12.03 -49.43
C MET A 640 18.91 -12.68 -48.17
N ARG A 641 19.78 -13.01 -47.21
CA ARG A 641 19.34 -13.60 -45.94
C ARG A 641 19.00 -12.51 -44.94
N PHE A 642 17.90 -12.66 -44.23
CA PHE A 642 17.46 -11.79 -43.14
C PHE A 642 16.48 -12.54 -42.24
N SER A 643 16.33 -12.10 -41.00
CA SER A 643 15.29 -12.62 -40.10
C SER A 643 13.93 -12.00 -40.41
N ASN A 644 13.08 -12.73 -41.12
CA ASN A 644 11.72 -12.28 -41.44
C ASN A 644 10.88 -12.02 -40.18
N MET A 645 11.11 -12.77 -39.09
CA MET A 645 10.34 -12.59 -37.86
C MET A 645 10.62 -11.23 -37.20
N ILE A 646 11.88 -10.78 -37.22
CA ILE A 646 12.27 -9.46 -36.71
C ILE A 646 11.72 -8.37 -37.64
N LEU A 647 11.86 -8.54 -38.96
CA LEU A 647 11.33 -7.60 -39.95
C LEU A 647 9.82 -7.36 -39.78
N GLN A 648 9.02 -8.42 -39.71
CA GLN A 648 7.57 -8.30 -39.50
C GLN A 648 7.23 -7.67 -38.15
N THR A 649 7.99 -7.97 -37.10
CA THR A 649 7.81 -7.35 -35.79
C THR A 649 8.05 -5.83 -35.88
N LEU A 650 9.13 -5.38 -36.53
CA LEU A 650 9.42 -3.96 -36.72
C LEU A 650 8.35 -3.25 -37.55
N LEU A 651 7.91 -3.83 -38.67
CA LEU A 651 6.85 -3.27 -39.51
C LEU A 651 5.55 -3.04 -38.73
N VAL A 652 5.18 -3.96 -37.83
CA VAL A 652 4.00 -3.80 -36.97
C VAL A 652 4.23 -2.73 -35.91
N MET A 653 5.39 -2.71 -35.25
CA MET A 653 5.67 -1.73 -34.20
C MET A 653 5.79 -0.29 -34.74
N LEU A 654 6.37 -0.10 -35.92
CA LEU A 654 6.49 1.22 -36.59
C LEU A 654 5.14 1.81 -37.05
N LYS A 655 4.09 0.98 -37.19
CA LYS A 655 2.74 1.42 -37.57
C LYS A 655 1.77 1.49 -36.41
N LYS A 656 2.12 0.92 -35.26
CA LYS A 656 1.24 0.83 -34.10
C LYS A 656 1.25 2.16 -33.35
N SER A 657 0.16 2.91 -33.46
CA SER A 657 0.00 4.15 -32.70
C SER A 657 -0.01 3.89 -31.19
N PRO A 658 0.66 4.73 -30.39
CA PRO A 658 0.64 4.62 -28.94
C PRO A 658 -0.76 5.01 -28.38
N PRO A 659 -1.09 4.59 -27.16
CA PRO A 659 -2.36 4.91 -26.52
C PRO A 659 -2.55 6.42 -26.31
N LYS A 660 -3.80 6.86 -26.12
CA LYS A 660 -4.16 8.28 -25.96
C LYS A 660 -3.36 8.92 -24.82
N GLY A 661 -2.73 10.07 -25.09
CA GLY A 661 -1.91 10.80 -24.11
C GLY A 661 -0.42 10.44 -24.11
N SER A 662 0.02 9.54 -24.98
CA SER A 662 1.44 9.23 -25.19
C SER A 662 1.85 9.49 -26.63
N SER A 663 3.01 10.13 -26.81
CA SER A 663 3.61 10.39 -28.12
C SER A 663 4.98 9.71 -28.24
N LEU A 664 5.23 9.14 -29.42
CA LEU A 664 6.42 8.35 -29.71
C LEU A 664 7.13 8.88 -30.97
N LEU A 665 8.40 9.21 -30.82
CA LEU A 665 9.34 9.47 -31.90
C LEU A 665 10.23 8.24 -32.09
N VAL A 666 10.22 7.65 -33.28
CA VAL A 666 11.16 6.58 -33.64
C VAL A 666 12.18 7.13 -34.61
N VAL A 667 13.46 7.10 -34.26
CA VAL A 667 14.56 7.49 -35.15
C VAL A 667 15.37 6.24 -35.47
N ALA A 668 15.45 5.88 -36.75
CA ALA A 668 16.20 4.72 -37.19
C ALA A 668 17.40 5.13 -38.05
N THR A 669 18.51 4.39 -37.98
CA THR A 669 19.69 4.62 -38.82
C THR A 669 19.90 3.45 -39.78
N THR A 670 20.33 3.76 -41.01
CA THR A 670 20.70 2.76 -42.00
C THR A 670 21.79 3.26 -42.94
N SER A 671 22.65 2.33 -43.38
CA SER A 671 23.62 2.56 -44.46
C SER A 671 23.19 1.92 -45.79
N ALA A 672 22.19 1.03 -45.77
CA ALA A 672 21.77 0.19 -46.89
C ALA A 672 20.33 0.51 -47.35
N ARG A 673 20.12 1.73 -47.87
CA ARG A 673 18.78 2.21 -48.29
C ARG A 673 18.16 1.31 -49.37
N SER A 674 18.92 0.97 -50.40
CA SER A 674 18.45 0.16 -51.55
C SER A 674 17.90 -1.21 -51.12
N GLU A 675 18.56 -1.82 -50.16
CA GLU A 675 18.23 -3.13 -49.62
C GLU A 675 16.96 -3.04 -48.76
N LEU A 676 16.87 -2.03 -47.89
CA LEU A 676 15.67 -1.82 -47.07
C LEU A 676 14.44 -1.41 -47.88
N GLU A 677 14.63 -0.71 -49.00
CA GLU A 677 13.55 -0.39 -49.94
C GLU A 677 12.99 -1.65 -50.60
N THR A 678 13.86 -2.60 -50.96
CA THR A 678 13.46 -3.92 -51.47
C THR A 678 12.65 -4.72 -50.43
N LEU A 679 12.95 -4.55 -49.15
CA LEU A 679 12.23 -5.17 -48.02
C LEU A 679 10.96 -4.40 -47.61
N GLN A 680 10.61 -3.31 -48.30
CA GLN A 680 9.49 -2.40 -47.99
C GLN A 680 9.55 -1.74 -46.60
N LEU A 681 10.71 -1.78 -45.94
CA LEU A 681 10.87 -1.22 -44.60
C LEU A 681 10.86 0.31 -44.63
N THR A 682 11.40 0.92 -45.69
CA THR A 682 11.40 2.38 -45.91
C THR A 682 9.98 2.95 -45.94
N SER A 683 9.02 2.22 -46.51
CA SER A 683 7.60 2.64 -46.60
C SER A 683 6.88 2.70 -45.24
N ALA A 684 7.46 2.10 -44.20
CA ALA A 684 6.91 2.15 -42.85
C ALA A 684 7.28 3.45 -42.11
N PHE A 685 8.31 4.17 -42.58
CA PHE A 685 8.73 5.44 -42.00
C PHE A 685 7.95 6.62 -42.59
N ASN A 686 7.68 7.63 -41.76
CA ASN A 686 6.96 8.83 -42.21
C ASN A 686 7.88 9.81 -42.94
N ILE A 687 9.12 9.92 -42.49
CA ILE A 687 10.12 10.86 -42.99
C ILE A 687 11.42 10.08 -43.23
N ALA A 688 12.04 10.30 -44.38
CA ALA A 688 13.40 9.83 -44.66
C ALA A 688 14.31 11.05 -44.87
N CYS A 689 15.42 11.08 -44.15
CA CYS A 689 16.39 12.16 -44.18
C CYS A 689 17.78 11.60 -44.54
N THR A 690 18.41 12.19 -45.55
CA THR A 690 19.75 11.80 -45.98
C THR A 690 20.81 12.62 -45.25
N VAL A 691 21.77 11.95 -44.62
CA VAL A 691 22.94 12.57 -43.98
C VAL A 691 24.01 12.81 -45.06
N PRO A 692 24.37 14.07 -45.36
CA PRO A 692 25.35 14.39 -46.40
C PRO A 692 26.77 13.96 -45.99
N GLN A 693 27.63 13.76 -46.99
CA GLN A 693 29.08 13.61 -46.80
C GLN A 693 29.73 15.00 -46.66
N LEU A 694 30.99 15.05 -46.24
CA LEU A 694 31.72 16.32 -46.12
C LEU A 694 32.12 16.83 -47.51
N ASP A 695 31.71 18.07 -47.80
CA ASP A 695 32.24 18.83 -48.93
C ASP A 695 33.56 19.52 -48.56
N VAL A 696 34.23 20.10 -49.54
CA VAL A 696 35.52 20.81 -49.35
C VAL A 696 35.44 21.88 -48.26
N GLU A 697 34.36 22.67 -48.24
CA GLU A 697 34.15 23.68 -47.19
C GLU A 697 33.90 23.05 -45.82
N GLY A 698 33.17 21.93 -45.79
CA GLY A 698 32.94 21.16 -44.58
C GLY A 698 34.22 20.56 -44.00
N VAL A 699 35.09 20.02 -44.85
CA VAL A 699 36.41 19.51 -44.45
C VAL A 699 37.26 20.63 -43.85
N ARG A 700 37.27 21.82 -44.48
CA ARG A 700 37.97 23.00 -43.95
C ARG A 700 37.48 23.35 -42.54
N LYS A 701 36.16 23.46 -42.34
CA LYS A 701 35.60 23.79 -41.02
C LYS A 701 35.92 22.73 -39.97
N VAL A 702 35.74 21.45 -40.28
CA VAL A 702 36.01 20.35 -39.33
C VAL A 702 37.47 20.31 -38.92
N LEU A 703 38.41 20.48 -39.86
CA LEU A 703 39.85 20.49 -39.54
C LEU A 703 40.26 21.73 -38.73
N THR A 704 39.64 22.89 -38.97
CA THR A 704 39.97 24.15 -38.29
C THR A 704 39.35 24.23 -36.89
N GLU A 705 38.09 23.80 -36.72
CA GLU A 705 37.36 23.91 -35.46
C GLU A 705 37.76 22.85 -34.43
N LEU A 706 38.09 21.62 -34.86
CA LEU A 706 38.50 20.54 -33.96
C LEU A 706 40.01 20.53 -33.67
N ASP A 707 40.78 21.47 -34.23
CA ASP A 707 42.25 21.58 -34.10
C ASP A 707 42.98 20.21 -34.21
N LEU A 708 42.53 19.37 -35.15
CA LEU A 708 42.93 17.96 -35.20
C LEU A 708 44.41 17.79 -35.55
N ILE A 709 44.95 18.72 -36.35
CA ILE A 709 46.34 18.75 -36.79
C ILE A 709 46.80 20.21 -36.81
N PRO A 710 47.93 20.56 -36.17
CA PRO A 710 48.52 21.88 -36.28
C PRO A 710 49.11 22.06 -37.70
N MET A 711 48.28 22.48 -38.66
CA MET A 711 48.67 22.72 -40.04
C MET A 711 48.91 24.20 -40.30
N ALA A 712 49.93 24.52 -41.10
CA ALA A 712 50.05 25.85 -41.69
C ALA A 712 48.90 26.08 -42.71
N PRO A 713 48.44 27.33 -42.91
CA PRO A 713 47.37 27.64 -43.87
C PRO A 713 47.64 27.10 -45.29
N ASP A 714 48.90 27.09 -45.71
CA ASP A 714 49.33 26.61 -47.02
C ASP A 714 49.13 25.09 -47.20
N GLN A 715 49.36 24.30 -46.15
CA GLN A 715 49.16 22.85 -46.16
C GLN A 715 47.67 22.48 -46.19
N LEU A 716 46.84 23.28 -45.52
CA LEU A 716 45.39 23.10 -45.55
C LEU A 716 44.83 23.30 -46.97
N ASP A 717 45.30 24.31 -47.70
CA ASP A 717 44.86 24.54 -49.07
C ASP A 717 45.33 23.46 -50.07
N GLU A 718 46.48 22.83 -49.85
CA GLU A 718 46.92 21.65 -50.60
C GLU A 718 45.99 20.44 -50.39
N VAL A 719 45.65 20.15 -49.12
CA VAL A 719 44.72 19.07 -48.77
C VAL A 719 43.33 19.32 -49.36
N LEU A 720 42.83 20.56 -49.28
CA LEU A 720 41.53 20.93 -49.85
C LEU A 720 41.50 20.81 -51.38
N THR A 721 42.63 21.11 -52.05
CA THR A 721 42.76 20.92 -53.50
C THR A 721 42.72 19.45 -53.88
N PHE A 722 43.34 18.57 -53.08
CA PHE A 722 43.30 17.12 -53.31
C PHE A 722 41.91 16.51 -53.05
N MET A 723 41.16 17.06 -52.10
CA MET A 723 39.83 16.58 -51.71
C MET A 723 38.69 17.12 -52.58
N LYS A 724 38.98 17.99 -53.55
CA LYS A 724 37.97 18.72 -54.33
C LYS A 724 36.93 17.85 -55.06
N ASP A 725 37.33 16.64 -55.46
CA ASP A 725 36.47 15.69 -56.20
C ASP A 725 36.13 14.42 -55.39
N LYS A 726 36.43 14.40 -54.08
CA LYS A 726 36.28 13.20 -53.23
C LYS A 726 35.50 13.53 -51.96
N PRO A 727 34.17 13.35 -51.94
CA PRO A 727 33.40 13.51 -50.72
C PRO A 727 33.82 12.43 -49.70
N ILE A 728 34.04 12.85 -48.46
CA ILE A 728 34.56 11.97 -47.40
C ILE A 728 33.58 11.92 -46.21
N PRO A 729 33.32 10.74 -45.63
CA PRO A 729 32.57 10.63 -44.38
C PRO A 729 33.34 11.21 -43.19
N ILE A 730 32.62 11.83 -42.24
CA ILE A 730 33.23 12.49 -41.08
C ILE A 730 34.07 11.56 -40.20
N LYS A 731 33.60 10.34 -39.89
CA LYS A 731 34.40 9.41 -39.06
C LYS A 731 35.66 8.93 -39.78
N GLN A 732 35.62 8.86 -41.11
CA GLN A 732 36.80 8.52 -41.91
C GLN A 732 37.81 9.66 -41.92
N LEU A 733 37.35 10.91 -42.02
CA LEU A 733 38.23 12.08 -41.89
C LEU A 733 38.91 12.12 -40.52
N LEU A 734 38.16 11.91 -39.43
CA LEU A 734 38.72 11.86 -38.07
C LEU A 734 39.76 10.76 -37.91
N LEU A 735 39.50 9.56 -38.44
CA LEU A 735 40.45 8.45 -38.42
C LEU A 735 41.74 8.78 -39.19
N VAL A 736 41.62 9.34 -40.40
CA VAL A 736 42.77 9.74 -41.22
C VAL A 736 43.56 10.85 -40.55
N ALA A 737 42.88 11.83 -39.94
CA ALA A 737 43.52 12.93 -39.23
C ALA A 737 44.32 12.41 -38.01
N GLU A 738 43.74 11.51 -37.22
CA GLU A 738 44.44 10.91 -36.07
C GLU A 738 45.63 10.05 -36.51
N MET A 739 45.48 9.27 -37.59
CA MET A 739 46.60 8.51 -38.17
C MET A 739 47.72 9.43 -38.69
N ALA A 740 47.37 10.54 -39.33
CA ALA A 740 48.34 11.52 -39.80
C ALA A 740 49.08 12.19 -38.64
N ARG A 741 48.39 12.49 -37.53
CA ARG A 741 49.00 13.04 -36.30
C ARG A 741 50.00 12.08 -35.65
N GLN A 742 49.74 10.77 -35.69
CA GLN A 742 50.64 9.74 -35.17
C GLN A 742 51.79 9.43 -36.12
N GLY A 743 51.61 9.70 -37.42
CA GLY A 743 52.59 9.47 -38.48
C GLY A 743 53.81 10.39 -38.45
N ASP A 744 53.83 11.44 -37.62
CA ASP A 744 54.99 12.30 -37.38
C ASP A 744 56.09 11.63 -36.51
N VAL A 745 55.97 10.34 -36.21
CA VAL A 745 57.06 9.50 -35.70
C VAL A 745 57.63 8.67 -36.85
N ASP A 746 58.58 9.27 -37.58
CA ASP A 746 59.47 8.64 -38.56
C ASP A 746 58.82 7.92 -39.75
N VAL A 747 58.47 8.67 -40.80
CA VAL A 747 58.65 8.19 -42.19
C VAL A 747 59.23 9.32 -43.05
N THR A 748 60.56 9.34 -43.13
CA THR A 748 61.34 10.00 -44.20
C THR A 748 61.02 9.46 -45.58
#